data_AF-A0A559IZB5-F1
#
_entry.id   AF-A0A559IZB5-F1
#
_cell.length_a   1.000
_cell.length_b   1.000
_cell.length_c   1.000
_cell.angle_alpha   90.00
_cell.angle_beta   90.00
_cell.angle_gamma   90.00
#
_symmetry.space_group_name_H-M   'P 1'
#
loop_
_entity.id
_entity.type
_entity.pdbx_description
1 polymer ?
#
loop_
_entity_poly.entity_id
_entity_poly.type
_entity_poly.pdbx_seq_one_letter_code
_entity_poly.pdbx_strand_id
1 'polypeptide(L)'
;MSQTKNKWYWKLLSISLCIGILLPPPSLSAFQRSRIPLPDLSTEPKSYVTSYDKTSNAPITVLVELHSEPLKVYDNKVKDKLTLRSQSYTQQIISEQADFKQSLIQSSQAKINHQYVQVFNGVSIQLPQHEVDQLLQLPHVKAIYPNQTFHEVPLTLTNSEAKLQNLASDTTLSQDIIGLSELWKLGYKGKGIRIGIIDSGVDYRHPSLAKAYRGGYDFVDNDNDPMETMPLPDLTAEENAKYATVHGTFVAGVLVGRGNPSTPNGPYGSVRGVAPEAELYAYRVLGPYKKGTTEHIVAAIEQAVKDDMDIINLSLSGESNSQYTADTVALNNAAMAGVIAVTSNGNRGPNEYSVTHPTGAHQAIAVGASTSTSIDQQQVAAFSSRGPSLPDYEIKPDLLAPGTKIRSTVPSWNGDYSNAYKETNGTSMAAPHVAGTAALLLNKAEIEGNYYEPGEIKSILMNNAVPLADTAGTRYKVYDQGAGRLSIPNILQAEAVALIQATTDVTNSAQPDEYYTGSLSFGQVIPGANVQRELLLKDIVDTDQMYNINIQFDEPNHHIAKPSNEASEQQNYKSAVTISTNDTSIPLHAGQQASISIHLHVPPYANEGSHFGHIILTEATSGHILRVPFSMHIGDLYTLPPIFSLKMTPNVLNTNQQTANIEYSVRESIEYLNVSVQHAVYGDMGSIQERTDITKRGHYEIRNWDGSVIKDGNKVHLSDGEYKMIPIVGSHQTPLPLATTAISFTINRGIIALQ
;
A
#
# COMPACT_ATOMS: atom_id res chain seq x y z
N MET A 1 13.61 9.04 45.74
CA MET A 1 13.59 9.87 44.53
C MET A 1 13.37 8.94 43.34
N SER A 2 12.11 8.72 42.99
CA SER A 2 11.62 8.00 41.82
C SER A 2 10.19 8.49 41.66
N GLN A 3 9.91 9.26 40.61
CA GLN A 3 8.55 9.73 40.29
C GLN A 3 8.15 9.12 38.95
N THR A 4 7.40 8.03 39.05
CA THR A 4 6.51 7.51 38.02
C THR A 4 5.39 8.53 37.80
N LYS A 5 5.34 9.16 36.62
CA LYS A 5 4.25 10.08 36.25
C LYS A 5 3.11 9.32 35.57
N ASN A 6 2.05 9.08 36.33
CA ASN A 6 0.70 8.82 35.83
C ASN A 6 0.17 10.09 35.16
N LYS A 7 -0.12 10.08 33.85
CA LYS A 7 -0.88 11.15 33.18
C LYS A 7 -2.38 10.87 33.33
N TRP A 8 -3.08 11.70 34.11
CA TRP A 8 -4.54 11.75 34.19
C TRP A 8 -5.08 13.09 33.65
N TYR A 9 -6.22 12.96 32.98
CA TYR A 9 -7.20 13.91 32.45
C TYR A 9 -7.25 15.35 32.98
N TRP A 10 -7.53 16.28 32.06
CA TRP A 10 -8.35 17.46 32.34
C TRP A 10 -9.52 17.54 31.34
N LYS A 11 -10.75 17.32 31.86
CA LYS A 11 -12.02 17.74 31.24
C LYS A 11 -12.34 19.14 31.79
N LEU A 12 -12.66 20.09 30.91
CA LEU A 12 -13.40 21.29 31.32
C LEU A 12 -14.86 21.13 30.88
N LEU A 13 -15.73 21.26 31.86
CA LEU A 13 -17.18 21.16 31.76
C LEU A 13 -17.73 22.55 31.40
N SER A 14 -18.27 22.71 30.20
CA SER A 14 -19.09 23.87 29.82
C SER A 14 -20.53 23.38 29.67
N ILE A 15 -21.35 23.51 30.71
CA ILE A 15 -22.78 23.22 30.65
C ILE A 15 -23.49 24.43 30.04
N SER A 16 -23.93 24.30 28.79
CA SER A 16 -25.01 25.13 28.23
C SER A 16 -26.23 24.25 27.98
N LEU A 17 -27.26 24.49 28.78
CA LEU A 17 -28.53 23.77 28.79
C LEU A 17 -29.43 24.30 27.66
N CYS A 18 -29.53 23.59 26.54
CA CYS A 18 -30.59 23.80 25.55
C CYS A 18 -31.51 22.56 25.53
N ILE A 19 -32.73 22.73 26.04
CA ILE A 19 -33.80 21.72 26.00
C ILE A 19 -34.33 21.68 24.56
N GLY A 20 -33.84 20.73 23.77
CA GLY A 20 -34.38 20.35 22.46
C GLY A 20 -35.08 19.00 22.58
N ILE A 21 -36.34 18.94 22.15
CA ILE A 21 -37.21 17.76 22.18
C ILE A 21 -36.57 16.61 21.38
N LEU A 22 -36.23 15.51 22.07
CA LEU A 22 -35.76 14.25 21.47
C LEU A 22 -36.89 13.62 20.63
N LEU A 23 -36.79 13.74 19.32
CA LEU A 23 -37.45 12.80 18.40
C LEU A 23 -36.52 11.59 18.21
N PRO A 24 -37.05 10.35 18.16
CA PRO A 24 -36.24 9.17 17.92
C PRO A 24 -35.65 9.21 16.49
N PRO A 25 -34.47 8.63 16.24
CA PRO A 25 -33.90 8.57 14.91
C PRO A 25 -34.84 7.79 13.97
N PRO A 26 -34.97 8.21 12.70
CA PRO A 26 -35.78 7.48 11.74
C PRO A 26 -35.17 6.09 11.53
N SER A 27 -36.00 5.06 11.76
CA SER A 27 -35.69 3.68 11.39
C SER A 27 -35.52 3.59 9.87
N LEU A 28 -34.29 3.36 9.41
CA LEU A 28 -34.00 3.04 8.01
C LEU A 28 -34.69 1.72 7.66
N SER A 29 -35.76 1.82 6.88
CA SER A 29 -36.45 0.69 6.26
C SER A 29 -35.51 -0.02 5.27
N ALA A 30 -35.50 -1.35 5.34
CA ALA A 30 -34.75 -2.24 4.47
C ALA A 30 -34.98 -1.95 2.98
N PHE A 31 -33.94 -1.50 2.29
CA PHE A 31 -33.82 -1.57 0.83
C PHE A 31 -32.71 -2.54 0.46
N GLN A 32 -33.01 -3.45 -0.48
CA GLN A 32 -32.14 -4.53 -0.93
C GLN A 32 -30.78 -4.00 -1.40
N ARG A 33 -29.71 -4.42 -0.71
CA ARG A 33 -28.33 -4.34 -1.17
C ARG A 33 -28.15 -5.32 -2.33
N SER A 34 -28.28 -4.88 -3.58
CA SER A 34 -27.85 -5.68 -4.73
C SER A 34 -26.33 -5.60 -4.88
N ARG A 35 -25.59 -6.29 -4.01
CA ARG A 35 -24.22 -6.75 -4.34
C ARG A 35 -24.35 -8.04 -5.16
N ILE A 36 -23.37 -8.36 -6.02
CA ILE A 36 -23.03 -9.78 -6.24
C ILE A 36 -22.68 -10.34 -4.85
N PRO A 37 -23.20 -11.49 -4.41
CA PRO A 37 -22.74 -12.10 -3.17
C PRO A 37 -21.21 -12.17 -3.20
N LEU A 38 -20.55 -11.47 -2.27
CA LEU A 38 -19.15 -11.73 -1.97
C LEU A 38 -18.98 -13.24 -1.70
N PRO A 39 -17.79 -13.83 -1.95
CA PRO A 39 -17.54 -15.23 -1.68
C PRO A 39 -17.84 -15.54 -0.21
N ASP A 40 -19.02 -16.12 0.00
CA ASP A 40 -19.58 -16.68 1.23
C ASP A 40 -19.35 -15.85 2.51
N LEU A 41 -20.41 -15.20 3.03
CA LEU A 41 -20.46 -14.65 4.40
C LEU A 41 -20.49 -15.76 5.47
N SER A 42 -20.14 -17.00 5.12
CA SER A 42 -20.04 -18.08 6.07
C SER A 42 -19.06 -17.73 7.18
N THR A 43 -19.47 -18.07 8.40
CA THR A 43 -18.58 -18.24 9.54
C THR A 43 -17.65 -19.44 9.37
N GLU A 44 -17.62 -20.07 8.19
CA GLU A 44 -16.79 -21.22 7.91
C GLU A 44 -15.33 -20.77 7.79
N PRO A 45 -14.40 -21.52 8.39
CA PRO A 45 -12.98 -21.20 8.32
C PRO A 45 -12.48 -21.19 6.87
N LYS A 46 -11.68 -20.18 6.49
CA LYS A 46 -11.14 -20.03 5.12
C LYS A 46 -9.62 -20.25 5.07
N SER A 47 -9.14 -20.96 4.04
CA SER A 47 -7.71 -21.06 3.78
C SER A 47 -7.30 -20.19 2.58
N TYR A 48 -6.36 -19.28 2.82
CA TYR A 48 -5.68 -18.47 1.82
C TYR A 48 -4.34 -19.10 1.39
N VAL A 49 -3.98 -20.27 1.93
CA VAL A 49 -2.79 -21.02 1.53
C VAL A 49 -3.06 -21.72 0.21
N THR A 50 -2.51 -21.17 -0.87
CA THR A 50 -2.86 -21.60 -2.23
C THR A 50 -1.98 -22.70 -2.81
N SER A 51 -0.79 -22.94 -2.24
CA SER A 51 0.18 -23.90 -2.76
C SER A 51 0.93 -24.64 -1.66
N TYR A 52 0.70 -25.95 -1.55
CA TYR A 52 1.48 -26.88 -0.74
C TYR A 52 1.14 -28.32 -1.15
N ASP A 53 2.00 -29.28 -0.81
CA ASP A 53 1.82 -30.70 -1.12
C ASP A 53 1.01 -31.38 0.00
N LYS A 54 -0.26 -31.67 -0.30
CA LYS A 54 -1.22 -32.32 0.62
C LYS A 54 -0.85 -33.75 1.02
N THR A 55 0.22 -34.31 0.47
CA THR A 55 0.72 -35.64 0.81
C THR A 55 2.08 -35.60 1.52
N SER A 56 2.70 -34.42 1.62
CA SER A 56 4.07 -34.27 2.10
C SER A 56 4.15 -34.13 3.62
N ASN A 57 5.17 -34.78 4.19
CA ASN A 57 5.61 -34.57 5.57
C ASN A 57 6.61 -33.42 5.72
N ALA A 58 6.97 -32.73 4.63
CA ALA A 58 7.85 -31.58 4.71
C ALA A 58 7.18 -30.46 5.54
N PRO A 59 7.95 -29.75 6.39
CA PRO A 59 7.39 -28.67 7.21
C PRO A 59 6.96 -27.49 6.33
N ILE A 60 5.90 -26.82 6.75
CA ILE A 60 5.45 -25.51 6.26
C ILE A 60 5.05 -24.65 7.45
N THR A 61 5.36 -23.35 7.37
CA THR A 61 4.85 -22.37 8.33
C THR A 61 3.63 -21.66 7.75
N VAL A 62 2.57 -21.57 8.53
CA VAL A 62 1.34 -20.82 8.21
C VAL A 62 0.97 -19.93 9.39
N LEU A 63 0.17 -18.89 9.14
CA LEU A 63 -0.43 -18.08 10.19
C LEU A 63 -1.90 -18.47 10.32
N VAL A 64 -2.35 -18.75 11.54
CA VAL A 64 -3.73 -19.10 11.85
C VAL A 64 -4.34 -17.93 12.61
N GLU A 65 -5.40 -17.35 12.06
CA GLU A 65 -6.22 -16.32 12.69
C GLU A 65 -7.41 -17.00 13.39
N LEU A 66 -7.74 -16.54 14.59
CA LEU A 66 -8.86 -17.00 15.41
C LEU A 66 -10.03 -16.00 15.38
N HIS A 67 -11.20 -16.42 15.84
CA HIS A 67 -12.45 -15.68 15.66
C HIS A 67 -12.58 -14.40 16.48
N SER A 68 -12.12 -14.36 17.75
CA SER A 68 -12.31 -13.14 18.54
C SER A 68 -11.49 -11.98 17.98
N GLU A 69 -12.06 -10.77 18.05
CA GLU A 69 -11.37 -9.54 17.69
C GLU A 69 -10.09 -9.34 18.52
N PRO A 70 -8.98 -8.84 17.94
CA PRO A 70 -7.74 -8.61 18.67
C PRO A 70 -7.88 -7.58 19.81
N LEU A 71 -7.03 -7.73 20.83
CA LEU A 71 -7.17 -7.01 22.11
C LEU A 71 -7.16 -5.49 21.95
N LYS A 72 -6.22 -4.92 21.19
CA LYS A 72 -6.07 -3.47 21.07
C LYS A 72 -7.18 -2.83 20.22
N VAL A 73 -7.75 -3.60 19.28
CA VAL A 73 -8.93 -3.18 18.53
C VAL A 73 -10.14 -3.07 19.48
N TYR A 74 -10.37 -4.13 20.27
CA TYR A 74 -11.44 -4.14 21.27
C TYR A 74 -11.29 -3.00 22.28
N ASP A 75 -10.10 -2.85 22.86
CA ASP A 75 -9.80 -1.81 23.84
C ASP A 75 -10.06 -0.41 23.28
N ASN A 76 -9.73 -0.17 22.00
CA ASN A 76 -10.02 1.09 21.35
C ASN A 76 -11.54 1.33 21.19
N LYS A 77 -12.30 0.30 20.79
CA LYS A 77 -13.77 0.37 20.64
C LYS A 77 -14.52 0.59 21.96
N VAL A 78 -13.95 0.16 23.08
CA VAL A 78 -14.58 0.29 24.41
C VAL A 78 -13.97 1.37 25.30
N LYS A 79 -13.14 2.29 24.75
CA LYS A 79 -12.42 3.35 25.50
C LYS A 79 -13.28 4.12 26.53
N ASP A 80 -14.58 4.28 26.29
CA ASP A 80 -15.51 4.96 27.21
C ASP A 80 -16.22 4.06 28.25
N LYS A 81 -15.93 2.75 28.26
CA LYS A 81 -16.64 1.73 29.05
C LYS A 81 -15.68 0.91 29.92
N LEU A 82 -15.41 1.38 31.15
CA LEU A 82 -14.84 0.70 32.34
C LEU A 82 -13.80 -0.42 32.10
N THR A 83 -12.58 -0.21 32.65
CA THR A 83 -11.39 -1.11 32.67
C THR A 83 -11.64 -2.59 32.98
N LEU A 84 -12.71 -2.94 33.72
CA LEU A 84 -13.07 -4.33 34.03
C LEU A 84 -13.47 -5.15 32.79
N ARG A 85 -14.02 -4.51 31.73
CA ARG A 85 -14.41 -5.20 30.50
C ARG A 85 -13.20 -5.67 29.68
N SER A 86 -12.17 -4.85 29.57
CA SER A 86 -10.90 -5.20 28.90
C SER A 86 -10.20 -6.39 29.57
N GLN A 87 -10.22 -6.47 30.91
CA GLN A 87 -9.64 -7.61 31.64
C GLN A 87 -10.38 -8.92 31.34
N SER A 88 -11.71 -8.88 31.35
CA SER A 88 -12.54 -10.04 30.99
C SER A 88 -12.30 -10.49 29.55
N TYR A 89 -12.16 -9.53 28.62
CA TYR A 89 -11.95 -9.83 27.20
C TYR A 89 -10.55 -10.40 26.93
N THR A 90 -9.54 -9.90 27.64
CA THR A 90 -8.18 -10.49 27.60
C THR A 90 -8.21 -11.97 27.98
N GLN A 91 -8.95 -12.34 29.04
CA GLN A 91 -9.09 -13.74 29.45
C GLN A 91 -9.82 -14.59 28.39
N GLN A 92 -10.80 -14.01 27.69
CA GLN A 92 -11.47 -14.69 26.58
C GLN A 92 -10.49 -15.03 25.45
N ILE A 93 -9.68 -14.07 24.98
CA ILE A 93 -8.67 -14.33 23.93
C ILE A 93 -7.65 -15.39 24.39
N ILE A 94 -7.18 -15.30 25.64
CA ILE A 94 -6.23 -16.27 26.18
C ILE A 94 -6.84 -17.68 26.21
N SER A 95 -8.12 -17.80 26.61
CA SER A 95 -8.83 -19.08 26.62
C SER A 95 -9.00 -19.63 25.22
N GLU A 96 -9.43 -18.82 24.26
CA GLU A 96 -9.59 -19.21 22.86
C GLU A 96 -8.28 -19.74 22.26
N GLN A 97 -7.17 -19.05 22.50
CA GLN A 97 -5.86 -19.52 22.06
C GLN A 97 -5.40 -20.80 22.78
N ALA A 98 -5.75 -20.96 24.06
CA ALA A 98 -5.44 -22.18 24.81
C ALA A 98 -6.22 -23.38 24.28
N ASP A 99 -7.51 -23.21 23.96
CA ASP A 99 -8.36 -24.27 23.41
C ASP A 99 -7.88 -24.71 22.02
N PHE A 100 -7.49 -23.75 21.17
CA PHE A 100 -6.84 -24.04 19.88
C PHE A 100 -5.55 -24.85 20.07
N LYS A 101 -4.63 -24.39 20.95
CA LYS A 101 -3.36 -25.07 21.24
C LYS A 101 -3.56 -26.49 21.76
N GLN A 102 -4.51 -26.68 22.66
CA GLN A 102 -4.82 -27.99 23.23
C GLN A 102 -5.33 -28.96 22.14
N SER A 103 -5.98 -28.45 21.10
CA SER A 103 -6.48 -29.26 19.99
C SER A 103 -5.37 -29.69 19.01
N LEU A 104 -4.20 -29.05 19.04
CA LEU A 104 -3.04 -29.42 18.22
C LEU A 104 -2.35 -30.73 18.68
N ILE A 105 -2.76 -31.33 19.80
CA ILE A 105 -2.14 -32.55 20.35
C ILE A 105 -2.15 -33.74 19.37
N GLN A 106 -3.05 -33.71 18.37
CA GLN A 106 -3.09 -34.71 17.30
C GLN A 106 -1.90 -34.62 16.33
N SER A 107 -1.18 -33.50 16.28
CA SER A 107 0.02 -33.31 15.47
C SER A 107 1.28 -33.37 16.34
N SER A 108 2.05 -34.45 16.23
CA SER A 108 3.31 -34.60 16.98
C SER A 108 4.44 -33.69 16.46
N GLN A 109 4.23 -33.00 15.32
CA GLN A 109 5.23 -32.16 14.66
C GLN A 109 4.85 -30.67 14.63
N ALA A 110 3.65 -30.31 15.08
CA ALA A 110 3.22 -28.93 15.21
C ALA A 110 4.10 -28.15 16.22
N LYS A 111 4.67 -27.05 15.77
CA LYS A 111 5.45 -26.11 16.58
C LYS A 111 4.92 -24.69 16.39
N ILE A 112 4.48 -24.06 17.47
CA ILE A 112 4.11 -22.64 17.46
C ILE A 112 5.38 -21.80 17.52
N ASN A 113 5.54 -20.90 16.55
CA ASN A 113 6.67 -19.97 16.50
C ASN A 113 6.31 -18.66 17.23
N HIS A 114 5.15 -18.07 16.89
CA HIS A 114 4.67 -16.83 17.49
C HIS A 114 3.21 -16.92 17.93
N GLN A 115 2.87 -16.08 18.90
CA GLN A 115 1.53 -15.88 19.43
C GLN A 115 1.21 -14.40 19.36
N TYR A 116 0.06 -14.08 18.80
CA TYR A 116 -0.36 -12.73 18.46
C TYR A 116 -1.68 -12.44 19.17
N VAL A 117 -1.81 -11.27 19.79
CA VAL A 117 -2.93 -10.96 20.68
C VAL A 117 -3.43 -9.52 20.49
N GLN A 118 -2.55 -8.59 20.13
CA GLN A 118 -2.82 -7.16 20.10
C GLN A 118 -3.63 -6.74 18.87
N VAL A 119 -3.18 -7.13 17.68
CA VAL A 119 -3.69 -6.72 16.36
C VAL A 119 -3.95 -7.89 15.42
N PHE A 120 -3.49 -9.10 15.73
CA PHE A 120 -3.77 -10.32 14.98
C PHE A 120 -4.08 -11.39 16.02
N ASN A 121 -5.34 -11.73 16.31
CA ASN A 121 -5.63 -12.79 17.28
C ASN A 121 -5.31 -14.14 16.64
N GLY A 122 -4.17 -14.74 16.98
CA GLY A 122 -3.73 -15.93 16.27
C GLY A 122 -2.34 -16.43 16.63
N VAL A 123 -1.83 -17.36 15.82
CA VAL A 123 -0.49 -17.93 15.96
C VAL A 123 0.20 -18.09 14.60
N SER A 124 1.53 -18.08 14.57
CA SER A 124 2.26 -18.73 13.48
C SER A 124 2.71 -20.11 13.93
N ILE A 125 2.51 -21.08 13.05
CA ILE A 125 2.69 -22.50 13.36
C ILE A 125 3.40 -23.19 12.21
N GLN A 126 4.42 -23.96 12.55
CA GLN A 126 5.09 -24.89 11.66
C GLN A 126 4.51 -26.29 11.86
N LEU A 127 4.09 -26.94 10.78
CA LEU A 127 3.52 -28.29 10.79
C LEU A 127 3.80 -29.00 9.44
N PRO A 128 3.60 -30.31 9.34
CA PRO A 128 3.64 -31.02 8.06
C PRO A 128 2.63 -30.46 7.04
N GLN A 129 3.01 -30.38 5.77
CA GLN A 129 2.15 -29.82 4.71
C GLN A 129 0.80 -30.51 4.56
N HIS A 130 0.73 -31.84 4.69
CA HIS A 130 -0.53 -32.59 4.60
C HIS A 130 -1.53 -32.30 5.75
N GLU A 131 -1.10 -31.62 6.82
CA GLU A 131 -1.94 -31.27 7.96
C GLU A 131 -2.56 -29.86 7.86
N VAL A 132 -2.18 -29.04 6.87
CA VAL A 132 -2.65 -27.64 6.76
C VAL A 132 -4.17 -27.52 6.67
N ASP A 133 -4.84 -28.33 5.86
CA ASP A 133 -6.32 -28.31 5.74
C ASP A 133 -7.01 -28.78 7.04
N GLN A 134 -6.34 -29.59 7.87
CA GLN A 134 -6.91 -30.09 9.13
C GLN A 134 -7.06 -28.96 10.16
N LEU A 135 -6.25 -27.90 10.06
CA LEU A 135 -6.37 -26.72 10.91
C LEU A 135 -7.75 -26.05 10.77
N LEU A 136 -8.39 -26.11 9.60
CA LEU A 136 -9.74 -25.56 9.39
C LEU A 136 -10.81 -26.28 10.21
N GLN A 137 -10.54 -27.49 10.70
CA GLN A 137 -11.46 -28.27 11.53
C GLN A 137 -11.23 -28.04 13.03
N LEU A 138 -10.20 -27.29 13.41
CA LEU A 138 -9.88 -27.00 14.80
C LEU A 138 -10.79 -25.88 15.33
N PRO A 139 -11.11 -25.91 16.64
CA PRO A 139 -11.97 -24.89 17.23
C PRO A 139 -11.35 -23.50 17.07
N HIS A 140 -12.23 -22.52 16.91
CA HIS A 140 -11.91 -21.09 16.83
C HIS A 140 -11.16 -20.60 15.59
N VAL A 141 -10.73 -21.48 14.68
CA VAL A 141 -10.00 -21.08 13.48
C VAL A 141 -10.91 -20.27 12.56
N LYS A 142 -10.52 -19.03 12.28
CA LYS A 142 -11.21 -18.13 11.34
C LYS A 142 -10.60 -18.23 9.95
N ALA A 143 -9.27 -18.16 9.88
CA ALA A 143 -8.57 -18.20 8.61
C ALA A 143 -7.14 -18.74 8.74
N ILE A 144 -6.62 -19.25 7.63
CA ILE A 144 -5.23 -19.69 7.52
C ILE A 144 -4.56 -18.92 6.38
N TYR A 145 -3.42 -18.30 6.68
CA TYR A 145 -2.65 -17.48 5.74
C TYR A 145 -1.27 -18.09 5.48
N PRO A 146 -0.73 -17.95 4.26
CA PRO A 146 0.63 -18.39 3.96
C PRO A 146 1.66 -17.51 4.69
N ASN A 147 2.77 -18.10 5.14
CA ASN A 147 3.94 -17.36 5.57
C ASN A 147 4.79 -16.98 4.36
N GLN A 148 4.53 -15.81 3.77
CA GLN A 148 5.19 -15.37 2.54
C GLN A 148 6.53 -14.71 2.84
N THR A 149 7.43 -14.75 1.86
CA THR A 149 8.70 -14.02 1.93
C THR A 149 8.50 -12.56 1.52
N PHE A 150 9.15 -11.67 2.25
CA PHE A 150 9.23 -10.25 1.97
C PHE A 150 10.65 -9.84 1.60
N HIS A 151 10.75 -8.76 0.85
CA HIS A 151 12.01 -8.17 0.43
C HIS A 151 12.03 -6.67 0.70
N GLU A 152 13.23 -6.14 0.94
CA GLU A 152 13.48 -4.71 0.75
C GLU A 152 13.37 -4.42 -0.76
N VAL A 153 12.93 -3.22 -1.16
CA VAL A 153 12.65 -2.90 -2.57
C VAL A 153 13.58 -1.79 -3.09
N PRO A 154 14.91 -1.95 -3.09
CA PRO A 154 15.79 -0.87 -3.51
C PRO A 154 15.92 -0.88 -5.03
N LEU A 155 15.74 0.27 -5.66
CA LEU A 155 16.18 0.46 -7.03
C LEU A 155 17.62 0.93 -7.00
N THR A 156 18.53 0.07 -7.44
CA THR A 156 19.91 0.48 -7.72
C THR A 156 19.89 1.28 -9.01
N LEU A 157 20.37 2.52 -8.99
CA LEU A 157 20.55 3.32 -10.19
C LEU A 157 21.39 2.55 -11.20
N THR A 158 20.81 2.22 -12.35
CA THR A 158 21.59 1.67 -13.47
C THR A 158 22.40 2.78 -14.14
N ASN A 159 23.56 2.45 -14.71
CA ASN A 159 24.41 3.43 -15.42
C ASN A 159 23.68 4.11 -16.62
N SER A 160 22.63 3.48 -17.14
CA SER A 160 21.73 4.03 -18.16
C SER A 160 20.82 5.15 -17.62
N GLU A 161 20.30 5.00 -16.40
CA GLU A 161 19.56 6.07 -15.71
C GLU A 161 20.51 7.21 -15.30
N ALA A 162 21.77 6.89 -14.97
CA ALA A 162 22.84 7.87 -14.74
C ALA A 162 23.19 8.73 -15.97
N LYS A 163 22.92 8.24 -17.19
CA LYS A 163 23.10 9.03 -18.42
C LYS A 163 21.95 10.00 -18.68
N LEU A 164 20.71 9.63 -18.33
CA LEU A 164 19.57 10.55 -18.34
C LEU A 164 19.66 11.58 -17.19
N GLN A 165 20.43 11.29 -16.13
CA GLN A 165 20.66 12.18 -14.98
C GLN A 165 21.45 13.46 -15.30
N ASN A 166 22.25 13.50 -16.38
CA ASN A 166 23.01 14.70 -16.75
C ASN A 166 22.18 15.80 -17.44
N LEU A 167 20.86 15.61 -17.59
CA LEU A 167 19.96 16.59 -18.23
C LEU A 167 19.09 17.40 -17.27
N ALA A 168 19.19 17.19 -15.95
CA ALA A 168 18.53 18.06 -14.97
C ALA A 168 19.45 18.36 -13.78
N SER A 169 20.10 19.51 -13.85
CA SER A 169 20.81 20.22 -12.78
C SER A 169 19.86 20.73 -11.68
N ASP A 170 18.80 19.97 -11.38
CA ASP A 170 17.79 20.37 -10.40
C ASP A 170 18.24 19.96 -8.99
N THR A 171 18.44 20.97 -8.15
CA THR A 171 18.99 20.89 -6.79
C THR A 171 17.88 20.90 -5.73
N THR A 172 16.61 20.85 -6.14
CA THR A 172 15.46 20.95 -5.24
C THR A 172 15.44 19.75 -4.28
N LEU A 173 15.48 20.03 -2.98
CA LEU A 173 15.39 18.99 -1.95
C LEU A 173 13.97 18.42 -1.91
N SER A 174 13.83 17.12 -1.64
CA SER A 174 12.52 16.46 -1.52
C SER A 174 11.61 17.10 -0.46
N GLN A 175 12.22 17.73 0.55
CA GLN A 175 11.54 18.50 1.58
C GLN A 175 10.89 19.78 1.02
N ASP A 176 11.56 20.47 0.11
CA ASP A 176 11.06 21.70 -0.52
C ASP A 176 9.90 21.39 -1.46
N ILE A 177 9.99 20.26 -2.17
CA ILE A 177 8.92 19.78 -3.04
C ILE A 177 7.59 19.68 -2.27
N ILE A 178 7.58 19.06 -1.09
CA ILE A 178 6.37 18.88 -0.28
C ILE A 178 5.98 20.13 0.53
N GLY A 179 6.79 21.20 0.50
CA GLY A 179 6.55 22.43 1.26
C GLY A 179 6.86 22.32 2.76
N LEU A 180 7.79 21.44 3.15
CA LEU A 180 8.08 21.11 4.55
C LEU A 180 8.46 22.32 5.42
N SER A 181 9.10 23.33 4.82
CA SER A 181 9.59 24.50 5.55
C SER A 181 8.49 25.26 6.31
N GLU A 182 7.24 25.17 5.87
CA GLU A 182 6.11 25.88 6.48
C GLU A 182 5.79 25.34 7.88
N LEU A 183 5.65 24.02 8.03
CA LEU A 183 5.42 23.40 9.35
C LEU A 183 6.60 23.62 10.29
N TRP A 184 7.84 23.55 9.80
CA TRP A 184 9.03 23.80 10.62
C TRP A 184 9.13 25.25 11.10
N LYS A 185 8.72 26.23 10.29
CA LYS A 185 8.65 27.65 10.68
C LYS A 185 7.62 27.89 11.78
N LEU A 186 6.51 27.12 11.77
CA LEU A 186 5.50 27.11 12.83
C LEU A 186 5.96 26.37 14.10
N GLY A 187 7.14 25.72 14.07
CA GLY A 187 7.70 25.01 15.21
C GLY A 187 7.34 23.53 15.29
N TYR A 188 6.55 23.01 14.35
CA TYR A 188 6.14 21.61 14.29
C TYR A 188 7.24 20.77 13.64
N LYS A 189 7.89 19.91 14.43
CA LYS A 189 9.05 19.09 14.02
C LYS A 189 8.96 17.62 14.45
N GLY A 190 7.81 17.22 14.99
CA GLY A 190 7.52 15.84 15.41
C GLY A 190 7.85 15.53 16.86
N LYS A 191 8.17 16.55 17.68
CA LYS A 191 8.50 16.36 19.09
C LYS A 191 7.37 15.63 19.83
N GLY A 192 7.71 14.59 20.58
CA GLY A 192 6.76 13.81 21.38
C GLY A 192 6.08 12.66 20.62
N ILE A 193 6.23 12.62 19.30
CA ILE A 193 5.66 11.55 18.46
C ILE A 193 6.64 10.38 18.39
N ARG A 194 6.13 9.18 18.61
CA ARG A 194 6.86 7.91 18.53
C ARG A 194 6.59 7.24 17.19
N ILE A 195 7.67 6.93 16.49
CA ILE A 195 7.60 6.34 15.16
C ILE A 195 8.39 5.03 15.13
N GLY A 196 7.70 3.95 14.78
CA GLY A 196 8.28 2.63 14.55
C GLY A 196 8.67 2.45 13.08
N ILE A 197 9.90 2.04 12.80
CA ILE A 197 10.33 1.58 11.48
C ILE A 197 10.40 0.07 11.50
N ILE A 198 9.57 -0.58 10.69
CA ILE A 198 9.59 -2.03 10.49
C ILE A 198 10.30 -2.28 9.16
N ASP A 199 11.57 -2.68 9.23
CA ASP A 199 12.46 -2.77 8.06
C ASP A 199 13.61 -3.78 8.32
N SER A 200 14.75 -3.59 7.66
CA SER A 200 15.95 -4.43 7.71
C SER A 200 16.88 -4.20 8.90
N GLY A 201 16.51 -3.25 9.77
CA GLY A 201 17.32 -2.77 10.88
C GLY A 201 17.68 -1.30 10.74
N VAL A 202 18.32 -0.73 11.75
CA VAL A 202 18.80 0.65 11.73
C VAL A 202 20.16 0.72 12.37
N ASP A 203 21.12 1.36 11.69
CA ASP A 203 22.34 1.85 12.34
C ASP A 203 21.99 3.02 13.27
N TYR A 204 21.49 2.67 14.45
CA TYR A 204 21.11 3.61 15.49
C TYR A 204 22.30 4.35 16.10
N ARG A 205 23.54 4.02 15.72
CA ARG A 205 24.76 4.73 16.14
C ARG A 205 25.10 5.87 15.19
N HIS A 206 24.48 5.90 14.00
CA HIS A 206 24.65 6.97 13.03
C HIS A 206 24.38 8.36 13.66
N PRO A 207 25.26 9.37 13.55
CA PRO A 207 25.13 10.66 14.24
C PRO A 207 23.82 11.41 13.95
N SER A 208 23.28 11.24 12.74
CA SER A 208 21.97 11.78 12.34
C SER A 208 20.78 11.11 13.05
N LEU A 209 20.92 9.88 13.56
CA LEU A 209 19.83 9.06 14.10
C LEU A 209 19.96 8.80 15.61
N ALA A 210 21.18 8.75 16.13
CA ALA A 210 21.46 8.31 17.50
C ALA A 210 20.69 9.07 18.59
N LYS A 211 20.42 10.37 18.38
CA LYS A 211 19.63 11.16 19.34
C LYS A 211 18.11 10.94 19.22
N ALA A 212 17.63 10.44 18.09
CA ALA A 212 16.22 10.10 17.88
C ALA A 212 15.89 8.69 18.39
N TYR A 213 16.84 7.75 18.30
CA TYR A 213 16.64 6.36 18.69
C TYR A 213 16.25 6.20 20.17
N ARG A 214 15.30 5.31 20.44
CA ARG A 214 14.76 5.00 21.78
C ARG A 214 14.70 3.51 22.12
N GLY A 215 14.87 2.62 21.14
CA GLY A 215 14.80 1.18 21.36
C GLY A 215 14.19 0.48 20.16
N GLY A 216 13.77 -0.77 20.36
CA GLY A 216 13.30 -1.61 19.28
C GLY A 216 13.48 -3.09 19.58
N TYR A 217 13.17 -3.93 18.59
CA TYR A 217 13.32 -5.38 18.70
C TYR A 217 13.76 -5.98 17.36
N ASP A 218 14.57 -7.01 17.42
CA ASP A 218 15.01 -7.78 16.28
C ASP A 218 14.24 -9.12 16.22
N PHE A 219 13.36 -9.26 15.24
CA PHE A 219 12.61 -10.50 15.01
C PHE A 219 13.36 -11.52 14.15
N VAL A 220 14.47 -11.12 13.51
CA VAL A 220 15.32 -12.01 12.72
C VAL A 220 16.20 -12.84 13.66
N ASP A 221 16.88 -12.17 14.58
CA ASP A 221 17.83 -12.79 15.53
C ASP A 221 17.22 -13.00 16.93
N ASN A 222 15.99 -12.50 17.14
CA ASN A 222 15.21 -12.63 18.37
C ASN A 222 15.89 -12.03 19.61
N ASP A 223 16.35 -10.78 19.49
CA ASP A 223 16.96 -10.00 20.55
C ASP A 223 16.53 -8.51 20.52
N ASN A 224 17.14 -7.68 21.37
CA ASN A 224 16.83 -6.25 21.45
C ASN A 224 17.83 -5.37 20.65
N ASP A 225 18.57 -5.93 19.70
CA ASP A 225 19.55 -5.21 18.87
C ASP A 225 19.08 -5.14 17.40
N PRO A 226 18.19 -4.20 17.04
CA PRO A 226 17.66 -4.06 15.68
C PRO A 226 18.66 -3.40 14.72
N MET A 227 19.95 -3.69 14.87
CA MET A 227 21.02 -3.22 14.01
C MET A 227 20.89 -3.83 12.61
N GLU A 228 21.26 -3.06 11.59
CA GLU A 228 21.38 -3.59 10.23
C GLU A 228 22.35 -4.79 10.16
N THR A 229 22.06 -5.74 9.28
CA THR A 229 22.92 -6.88 8.99
C THR A 229 24.30 -6.40 8.53
N MET A 230 25.32 -6.63 9.34
CA MET A 230 26.71 -6.29 9.02
C MET A 230 27.27 -7.15 7.89
N PRO A 231 28.21 -6.63 7.08
CA PRO A 231 28.97 -7.46 6.13
C PRO A 231 29.83 -8.48 6.86
N LEU A 232 29.99 -9.66 6.27
CA LEU A 232 30.87 -10.71 6.78
C LEU A 232 32.28 -10.59 6.20
N PRO A 233 33.34 -10.82 6.99
CA PRO A 233 34.73 -10.69 6.53
C PRO A 233 35.11 -11.73 5.47
N ASP A 234 34.45 -12.89 5.50
CA ASP A 234 34.74 -14.02 4.60
C ASP A 234 34.02 -13.91 3.24
N LEU A 235 33.12 -12.93 3.07
CA LEU A 235 32.40 -12.68 1.83
C LEU A 235 33.10 -11.58 1.01
N THR A 236 33.11 -11.74 -0.31
CA THR A 236 33.54 -10.68 -1.24
C THR A 236 32.62 -9.46 -1.14
N ALA A 237 33.06 -8.32 -1.68
CA ALA A 237 32.23 -7.11 -1.71
C ALA A 237 30.90 -7.31 -2.46
N GLU A 238 30.89 -8.10 -3.55
CA GLU A 238 29.67 -8.40 -4.30
C GLU A 238 28.70 -9.29 -3.51
N GLU A 239 29.23 -10.30 -2.81
CA GLU A 239 28.43 -11.16 -1.94
C GLU A 239 27.87 -10.37 -0.75
N ASN A 240 28.69 -9.51 -0.15
CA ASN A 240 28.25 -8.61 0.92
C ASN A 240 27.19 -7.61 0.45
N ALA A 241 27.25 -7.12 -0.78
CA ALA A 241 26.21 -6.24 -1.33
C ALA A 241 24.83 -6.93 -1.43
N LYS A 242 24.82 -8.27 -1.54
CA LYS A 242 23.60 -9.10 -1.50
C LYS A 242 23.22 -9.47 -0.07
N TYR A 243 24.20 -9.79 0.78
CA TYR A 243 24.03 -10.30 2.15
C TYR A 243 23.66 -9.21 3.16
N ALA A 244 24.44 -8.13 3.24
CA ALA A 244 24.30 -7.07 4.23
C ALA A 244 23.09 -6.18 3.92
N THR A 245 22.55 -5.54 4.95
CA THR A 245 21.38 -4.67 4.83
C THR A 245 21.76 -3.21 5.11
N VAL A 246 21.01 -2.29 4.49
CA VAL A 246 21.27 -0.83 4.55
C VAL A 246 19.97 -0.01 4.55
N HIS A 247 18.85 -0.65 4.28
CA HIS A 247 17.65 0.01 3.79
C HIS A 247 16.88 0.70 4.92
N GLY A 248 16.76 0.07 6.09
CA GLY A 248 16.06 0.65 7.22
C GLY A 248 16.76 1.88 7.78
N THR A 249 18.10 1.90 7.77
CA THR A 249 18.91 3.10 8.08
C THR A 249 18.62 4.23 7.10
N PHE A 250 18.43 3.91 5.82
CA PHE A 250 18.08 4.90 4.81
C PHE A 250 16.70 5.50 5.06
N VAL A 251 15.70 4.64 5.28
CA VAL A 251 14.32 5.05 5.58
C VAL A 251 14.28 5.90 6.85
N ALA A 252 15.01 5.51 7.90
CA ALA A 252 15.14 6.27 9.15
C ALA A 252 15.69 7.68 8.93
N GLY A 253 16.68 7.84 8.06
CA GLY A 253 17.24 9.16 7.73
C GLY A 253 16.24 10.08 7.05
N VAL A 254 15.40 9.58 6.14
CA VAL A 254 14.35 10.37 5.46
C VAL A 254 13.27 10.79 6.46
N LEU A 255 13.02 9.97 7.48
CA LEU A 255 11.96 10.18 8.45
C LEU A 255 12.38 11.11 9.59
N VAL A 256 13.46 10.76 10.31
CA VAL A 256 13.87 11.42 11.57
C VAL A 256 15.31 11.94 11.57
N GLY A 257 16.00 11.91 10.43
CA GLY A 257 17.40 12.35 10.33
C GLY A 257 17.61 13.77 10.85
N ARG A 258 18.63 13.98 11.68
CA ARG A 258 18.94 15.30 12.29
C ARG A 258 20.09 16.03 11.59
N GLY A 259 20.64 15.45 10.53
CA GLY A 259 21.87 15.90 9.88
C GLY A 259 23.11 15.54 10.72
N ASN A 260 24.30 15.66 10.13
CA ASN A 260 25.54 15.43 10.86
C ASN A 260 25.91 16.67 11.69
N PRO A 261 25.85 16.61 13.04
CA PRO A 261 26.17 17.76 13.89
C PRO A 261 27.66 18.12 13.88
N SER A 262 28.54 17.19 13.46
CA SER A 262 29.99 17.42 13.36
C SER A 262 30.37 18.16 12.09
N THR A 263 29.52 18.12 11.06
CA THR A 263 29.73 18.83 9.78
C THR A 263 28.44 19.52 9.31
N PRO A 264 27.85 20.42 10.10
CA PRO A 264 26.52 21.00 9.82
C PRO A 264 26.47 21.82 8.53
N ASN A 265 27.62 22.36 8.10
CA ASN A 265 27.79 23.09 6.84
C ASN A 265 28.47 22.23 5.74
N GLY A 266 28.76 20.96 6.03
CA GLY A 266 29.27 20.02 5.05
C GLY A 266 28.16 19.53 4.12
N PRO A 267 28.50 18.79 3.04
CA PRO A 267 27.54 18.32 2.04
C PRO A 267 26.42 17.43 2.61
N TYR A 268 26.58 16.93 3.85
CA TYR A 268 25.64 16.03 4.53
C TYR A 268 25.07 16.59 5.84
N GLY A 269 25.51 17.78 6.28
CA GLY A 269 24.97 18.44 7.48
C GLY A 269 23.53 18.92 7.32
N SER A 270 23.11 19.16 6.07
CA SER A 270 21.77 19.60 5.67
C SER A 270 20.77 18.45 5.44
N VAL A 271 21.22 17.19 5.39
CA VAL A 271 20.33 16.04 5.17
C VAL A 271 19.53 15.76 6.43
N ARG A 272 18.31 16.29 6.48
CA ARG A 272 17.36 16.13 7.58
C ARG A 272 16.17 15.27 7.14
N GLY A 273 15.61 14.52 8.08
CA GLY A 273 14.34 13.85 7.87
C GLY A 273 13.18 14.81 8.03
N VAL A 274 11.97 14.37 7.66
CA VAL A 274 10.75 15.19 7.70
C VAL A 274 10.35 15.58 9.14
N ALA A 275 10.46 14.65 10.09
CA ALA A 275 10.12 14.83 11.50
C ALA A 275 11.36 14.64 12.39
N PRO A 276 12.34 15.56 12.35
CA PRO A 276 13.64 15.38 13.00
C PRO A 276 13.57 15.32 14.53
N GLU A 277 12.51 15.84 15.17
CA GLU A 277 12.36 15.81 16.63
C GLU A 277 11.52 14.64 17.14
N ALA A 278 11.02 13.79 16.26
CA ALA A 278 10.34 12.54 16.64
C ALA A 278 11.29 11.53 17.28
N GLU A 279 10.69 10.57 17.97
CA GLU A 279 11.36 9.44 18.61
C GLU A 279 11.32 8.22 17.70
N LEU A 280 12.49 7.60 17.50
CA LEU A 280 12.66 6.47 16.58
C LEU A 280 12.73 5.15 17.35
N TYR A 281 11.88 4.21 16.97
CA TYR A 281 11.94 2.81 17.37
C TYR A 281 12.18 1.94 16.13
N ALA A 282 13.06 0.95 16.23
CA ALA A 282 13.43 0.09 15.10
C ALA A 282 12.99 -1.35 15.33
N TYR A 283 12.23 -1.92 14.40
CA TYR A 283 11.80 -3.31 14.42
C TYR A 283 12.40 -4.02 13.21
N ARG A 284 13.43 -4.83 13.43
CA ARG A 284 14.12 -5.54 12.36
C ARG A 284 13.36 -6.82 12.02
N VAL A 285 12.89 -6.91 10.77
CA VAL A 285 12.14 -8.05 10.23
C VAL A 285 12.74 -8.61 8.94
N LEU A 286 13.60 -7.84 8.27
CA LEU A 286 14.36 -8.30 7.11
C LEU A 286 15.82 -8.54 7.54
N GLY A 287 16.26 -9.79 7.41
CA GLY A 287 17.58 -10.24 7.83
C GLY A 287 18.59 -10.29 6.69
N PRO A 288 19.63 -11.14 6.85
CA PRO A 288 20.58 -11.43 5.78
C PRO A 288 19.91 -11.74 4.44
N TYR A 289 20.56 -11.29 3.37
CA TYR A 289 20.00 -11.35 2.01
C TYR A 289 18.74 -10.50 1.79
N LYS A 290 18.45 -9.59 2.72
CA LYS A 290 17.37 -8.58 2.63
C LYS A 290 15.99 -9.23 2.57
N LYS A 291 15.81 -10.34 3.29
CA LYS A 291 14.59 -11.14 3.30
C LYS A 291 13.99 -11.25 4.69
N GLY A 292 12.68 -11.31 4.76
CA GLY A 292 11.92 -11.59 5.97
C GLY A 292 10.66 -12.39 5.66
N THR A 293 9.82 -12.59 6.66
CA THR A 293 8.61 -13.42 6.57
C THR A 293 7.39 -12.68 7.10
N THR A 294 6.20 -13.08 6.63
CA THR A 294 4.92 -12.55 7.15
C THR A 294 4.83 -12.68 8.67
N GLU A 295 5.30 -13.79 9.25
CA GLU A 295 5.25 -13.98 10.72
C GLU A 295 6.08 -12.94 11.49
N HIS A 296 7.28 -12.59 11.02
CA HIS A 296 8.09 -11.54 11.65
C HIS A 296 7.45 -10.15 11.50
N ILE A 297 6.82 -9.89 10.35
CA ILE A 297 6.15 -8.60 10.09
C ILE A 297 4.93 -8.45 10.99
N VAL A 298 4.08 -9.47 11.10
CA VAL A 298 2.92 -9.46 12.02
C VAL A 298 3.39 -9.31 13.47
N ALA A 299 4.45 -10.00 13.88
CA ALA A 299 5.06 -9.85 15.21
C ALA A 299 5.56 -8.42 15.47
N ALA A 300 6.17 -7.77 14.47
CA ALA A 300 6.65 -6.39 14.59
C ALA A 300 5.50 -5.37 14.67
N ILE A 301 4.42 -5.56 13.91
CA ILE A 301 3.23 -4.71 14.01
C ILE A 301 2.60 -4.86 15.41
N GLU A 302 2.45 -6.09 15.90
CA GLU A 302 1.99 -6.38 17.26
C GLU A 302 2.83 -5.65 18.31
N GLN A 303 4.15 -5.76 18.21
CA GLN A 303 5.07 -5.16 19.17
C GLN A 303 5.06 -3.63 19.08
N ALA A 304 4.95 -3.05 17.88
CA ALA A 304 4.85 -1.60 17.72
C ALA A 304 3.57 -1.03 18.34
N VAL A 305 2.42 -1.70 18.19
CA VAL A 305 1.17 -1.29 18.87
C VAL A 305 1.27 -1.49 20.38
N LYS A 306 1.97 -2.53 20.85
CA LYS A 306 2.23 -2.78 22.27
C LYS A 306 3.15 -1.73 22.89
N ASP A 307 4.12 -1.22 22.14
CA ASP A 307 5.02 -0.13 22.54
C ASP A 307 4.36 1.25 22.38
N ASP A 308 3.07 1.27 22.02
CA ASP A 308 2.22 2.43 21.80
C ASP A 308 2.81 3.40 20.76
N MET A 309 3.36 2.90 19.65
CA MET A 309 3.78 3.76 18.54
C MET A 309 2.61 4.57 18.01
N ASP A 310 2.83 5.85 17.71
CA ASP A 310 1.80 6.70 17.10
C ASP A 310 1.72 6.42 15.58
N ILE A 311 2.88 6.17 14.97
CA ILE A 311 3.04 5.88 13.54
C ILE A 311 3.96 4.68 13.36
N ILE A 312 3.64 3.82 12.39
CA ILE A 312 4.55 2.78 11.89
C ILE A 312 4.78 2.95 10.39
N ASN A 313 6.05 2.86 9.96
CA ASN A 313 6.44 2.90 8.54
C ASN A 313 6.98 1.53 8.11
N LEU A 314 6.41 0.97 7.05
CA LEU A 314 6.79 -0.30 6.44
C LEU A 314 7.21 -0.07 4.99
N SER A 315 8.52 -0.04 4.73
CA SER A 315 9.07 0.15 3.39
C SER A 315 9.51 -1.18 2.77
N LEU A 316 8.62 -2.18 2.86
CA LEU A 316 8.83 -3.57 2.43
C LEU A 316 7.64 -4.05 1.62
N SER A 317 7.85 -5.08 0.80
CA SER A 317 6.78 -5.67 0.00
C SER A 317 6.93 -7.18 -0.09
N GLY A 318 5.79 -7.87 -0.11
CA GLY A 318 5.71 -9.22 -0.61
C GLY A 318 5.56 -9.24 -2.13
N GLU A 319 5.03 -10.33 -2.67
CA GLU A 319 5.05 -10.58 -4.12
C GLU A 319 3.67 -10.51 -4.79
N SER A 320 2.59 -10.62 -4.02
CA SER A 320 1.22 -10.71 -4.55
C SER A 320 0.43 -9.41 -4.37
N ASN A 321 -0.38 -9.08 -5.38
CA ASN A 321 -1.47 -8.11 -5.23
C ASN A 321 -2.64 -8.80 -4.51
N SER A 322 -2.70 -8.67 -3.19
CA SER A 322 -3.75 -9.23 -2.36
C SER A 322 -4.01 -8.33 -1.16
N GLN A 323 -5.29 -8.04 -0.92
CA GLN A 323 -5.78 -7.36 0.28
C GLN A 323 -6.00 -8.35 1.44
N TYR A 324 -5.95 -9.66 1.16
CA TYR A 324 -6.30 -10.72 2.11
C TYR A 324 -5.05 -11.51 2.53
N THR A 325 -4.17 -10.87 3.31
CA THR A 325 -2.98 -11.49 3.89
C THR A 325 -2.92 -11.18 5.39
N ALA A 326 -2.18 -11.96 6.16
CA ALA A 326 -2.10 -11.76 7.61
C ALA A 326 -1.51 -10.38 7.98
N ASP A 327 -0.55 -9.89 7.20
CA ASP A 327 0.04 -8.55 7.35
C ASP A 327 -0.97 -7.43 7.05
N THR A 328 -1.84 -7.56 6.05
CA THR A 328 -2.88 -6.55 5.78
C THR A 328 -3.94 -6.51 6.88
N VAL A 329 -4.33 -7.69 7.42
CA VAL A 329 -5.21 -7.80 8.58
C VAL A 329 -4.60 -7.10 9.80
N ALA A 330 -3.33 -7.40 10.10
CA ALA A 330 -2.62 -6.79 11.22
C ALA A 330 -2.50 -5.26 11.08
N LEU A 331 -2.23 -4.74 9.88
CA LEU A 331 -2.17 -3.29 9.65
C LEU A 331 -3.53 -2.59 9.77
N ASN A 332 -4.59 -3.19 9.25
CA ASN A 332 -5.95 -2.65 9.43
C ASN A 332 -6.30 -2.59 10.92
N ASN A 333 -5.98 -3.64 11.67
CA ASN A 333 -6.22 -3.69 13.11
C ASN A 333 -5.31 -2.73 13.89
N ALA A 334 -4.08 -2.47 13.45
CA ALA A 334 -3.23 -1.43 14.03
C ALA A 334 -3.83 -0.03 13.85
N ALA A 335 -4.38 0.28 12.68
CA ALA A 335 -5.13 1.53 12.45
C ALA A 335 -6.37 1.62 13.33
N MET A 336 -7.13 0.54 13.47
CA MET A 336 -8.26 0.49 14.40
C MET A 336 -7.85 0.57 15.87
N ALA A 337 -6.59 0.29 16.21
CA ALA A 337 -6.03 0.51 17.53
C ALA A 337 -5.51 1.95 17.76
N GLY A 338 -5.60 2.81 16.74
CA GLY A 338 -5.16 4.21 16.79
C GLY A 338 -3.76 4.46 16.24
N VAL A 339 -3.10 3.47 15.62
CA VAL A 339 -1.74 3.61 15.07
C VAL A 339 -1.79 3.90 13.58
N ILE A 340 -1.16 4.99 13.14
CA ILE A 340 -1.11 5.34 11.71
C ILE A 340 -0.09 4.45 11.01
N ALA A 341 -0.55 3.57 10.12
CA ALA A 341 0.32 2.73 9.31
C ALA A 341 0.60 3.34 7.94
N VAL A 342 1.88 3.43 7.56
CA VAL A 342 2.32 3.92 6.25
C VAL A 342 3.14 2.84 5.54
N THR A 343 2.81 2.56 4.28
CA THR A 343 3.45 1.50 3.47
C THR A 343 3.96 2.04 2.14
N SER A 344 5.05 1.50 1.61
CA SER A 344 5.51 1.80 0.25
C SER A 344 4.71 1.00 -0.79
N ASN A 345 4.15 1.66 -1.82
CA ASN A 345 3.23 1.01 -2.77
C ASN A 345 3.86 -0.11 -3.64
N GLY A 346 5.20 -0.16 -3.72
CA GLY A 346 5.95 -1.12 -4.53
C GLY A 346 6.65 -0.46 -5.72
N ASN A 347 7.60 -1.18 -6.35
CA ASN A 347 8.44 -0.67 -7.45
C ASN A 347 8.31 -1.53 -8.73
N ARG A 348 7.12 -2.05 -9.01
CA ARG A 348 6.85 -2.97 -10.14
C ARG A 348 6.02 -2.33 -11.26
N GLY A 349 5.91 -1.02 -11.29
CA GLY A 349 5.24 -0.28 -12.37
C GLY A 349 6.00 -0.36 -13.70
N PRO A 350 5.44 0.20 -14.78
CA PRO A 350 4.27 1.07 -14.81
C PRO A 350 2.92 0.37 -15.06
N ASN A 351 2.92 -0.95 -15.21
CA ASN A 351 1.69 -1.68 -15.54
C ASN A 351 0.69 -1.67 -14.37
N GLU A 352 -0.60 -1.59 -14.68
CA GLU A 352 -1.70 -1.76 -13.72
C GLU A 352 -1.59 -3.09 -12.94
N TYR A 353 -2.23 -3.17 -11.78
CA TYR A 353 -2.23 -4.33 -10.88
C TYR A 353 -0.85 -4.72 -10.30
N SER A 354 0.14 -3.85 -10.41
CA SER A 354 1.52 -4.09 -9.93
C SER A 354 1.73 -3.76 -8.44
N VAL A 355 0.70 -3.27 -7.76
CA VAL A 355 0.66 -3.10 -6.30
C VAL A 355 0.77 -4.45 -5.57
N THR A 356 1.45 -4.49 -4.44
CA THR A 356 1.75 -5.73 -3.68
C THR A 356 1.49 -5.57 -2.19
N HIS A 357 1.12 -6.63 -1.48
CA HIS A 357 0.94 -6.57 -0.02
C HIS A 357 2.24 -6.11 0.71
N PRO A 358 2.12 -5.36 1.82
CA PRO A 358 0.94 -5.14 2.65
C PRO A 358 0.06 -3.95 2.20
N THR A 359 0.39 -3.31 1.08
CA THR A 359 -0.18 -2.01 0.66
C THR A 359 -1.69 -2.06 0.35
N GLY A 360 -2.22 -3.27 0.11
CA GLY A 360 -3.65 -3.53 0.00
C GLY A 360 -4.43 -3.36 1.31
N ALA A 361 -3.77 -3.13 2.45
CA ALA A 361 -4.45 -2.78 3.69
C ALA A 361 -5.28 -1.49 3.49
N HIS A 362 -6.58 -1.61 3.69
CA HIS A 362 -7.59 -0.56 3.51
C HIS A 362 -7.27 0.70 4.33
N GLN A 363 -6.91 0.52 5.60
CA GLN A 363 -6.73 1.62 6.55
C GLN A 363 -5.30 2.16 6.59
N ALA A 364 -4.32 1.39 6.09
CA ALA A 364 -2.96 1.89 5.93
C ALA A 364 -2.88 2.91 4.77
N ILE A 365 -1.89 3.80 4.86
CA ILE A 365 -1.57 4.78 3.83
C ILE A 365 -0.51 4.19 2.90
N ALA A 366 -0.89 3.81 1.68
CA ALA A 366 0.00 3.29 0.65
C ALA A 366 0.56 4.43 -0.20
N VAL A 367 1.88 4.51 -0.30
CA VAL A 367 2.57 5.66 -0.87
C VAL A 367 3.31 5.30 -2.14
N GLY A 368 2.87 5.87 -3.26
CA GLY A 368 3.57 5.81 -4.54
C GLY A 368 4.68 6.86 -4.63
N ALA A 369 5.53 6.74 -5.65
CA ALA A 369 6.67 7.63 -5.85
C ALA A 369 6.40 8.64 -6.98
N SER A 370 6.65 9.92 -6.71
CA SER A 370 6.79 10.95 -7.73
C SER A 370 8.27 11.26 -7.99
N THR A 371 8.54 11.86 -9.14
CA THR A 371 9.86 12.43 -9.45
C THR A 371 10.17 13.61 -8.54
N SER A 372 11.46 13.83 -8.28
CA SER A 372 11.99 14.96 -7.50
C SER A 372 12.52 16.06 -8.42
N THR A 373 11.71 16.43 -9.40
CA THR A 373 11.93 17.57 -10.31
C THR A 373 11.26 18.83 -9.73
N SER A 374 11.49 19.98 -10.37
CA SER A 374 10.76 21.22 -10.08
C SER A 374 9.25 20.97 -10.00
N ILE A 375 8.57 21.69 -9.11
CA ILE A 375 7.17 21.42 -8.71
C ILE A 375 6.21 21.32 -9.93
N ASP A 376 6.48 22.07 -10.98
CA ASP A 376 5.71 22.13 -12.24
C ASP A 376 6.02 20.99 -13.23
N GLN A 377 7.07 20.20 -12.98
CA GLN A 377 7.55 19.12 -13.86
C GLN A 377 7.50 17.75 -13.19
N GLN A 378 6.75 17.61 -12.09
CA GLN A 378 6.69 16.36 -11.34
C GLN A 378 5.76 15.35 -12.01
N GLN A 379 6.26 14.12 -12.12
CA GLN A 379 5.58 13.02 -12.75
C GLN A 379 5.48 11.84 -11.79
N VAL A 380 4.59 10.89 -12.07
CA VAL A 380 4.62 9.58 -11.41
C VAL A 380 5.91 8.87 -11.83
N ALA A 381 6.70 8.38 -10.86
CA ALA A 381 7.92 7.66 -11.16
C ALA A 381 7.59 6.37 -11.96
N ALA A 382 8.34 6.10 -13.03
CA ALA A 382 8.06 4.98 -13.93
C ALA A 382 8.02 3.62 -13.20
N PHE A 383 8.81 3.43 -12.15
CA PHE A 383 8.83 2.19 -11.36
C PHE A 383 7.68 2.08 -10.34
N SER A 384 7.03 3.18 -9.93
CA SER A 384 6.05 3.16 -8.81
C SER A 384 4.95 2.15 -9.10
N SER A 385 4.64 1.19 -8.23
CA SER A 385 3.55 0.25 -8.54
C SER A 385 2.20 0.98 -8.73
N ARG A 386 1.35 0.43 -9.60
CA ARG A 386 0.02 0.94 -9.97
C ARG A 386 -1.06 0.00 -9.44
N GLY A 387 -2.19 0.57 -9.04
CA GLY A 387 -3.39 -0.18 -8.71
C GLY A 387 -4.12 -0.73 -9.94
N PRO A 388 -5.36 -1.19 -9.77
CA PRO A 388 -6.06 -1.30 -8.49
C PRO A 388 -5.46 -2.38 -7.57
N SER A 389 -5.79 -2.30 -6.27
CA SER A 389 -5.55 -3.41 -5.35
C SER A 389 -6.67 -4.45 -5.47
N LEU A 390 -6.31 -5.73 -5.31
CA LEU A 390 -7.20 -6.86 -5.52
C LEU A 390 -7.51 -7.62 -4.23
N PRO A 391 -8.71 -8.21 -4.13
CA PRO A 391 -9.73 -8.32 -5.18
C PRO A 391 -10.76 -7.18 -5.21
N ASP A 392 -10.74 -6.24 -4.27
CA ASP A 392 -11.84 -5.28 -4.06
C ASP A 392 -11.77 -4.07 -5.00
N TYR A 393 -10.78 -4.01 -5.88
CA TYR A 393 -10.59 -2.93 -6.85
C TYR A 393 -10.34 -1.56 -6.22
N GLU A 394 -9.70 -1.53 -5.05
CA GLU A 394 -9.44 -0.28 -4.37
C GLU A 394 -8.38 0.59 -5.05
N ILE A 395 -8.54 1.90 -4.88
CA ILE A 395 -7.56 2.89 -5.32
C ILE A 395 -6.30 2.72 -4.49
N LYS A 396 -5.23 2.26 -5.15
CA LYS A 396 -3.86 2.28 -4.65
C LYS A 396 -2.92 2.78 -5.76
N PRO A 397 -1.87 3.57 -5.46
CA PRO A 397 -1.54 4.10 -4.13
C PRO A 397 -2.61 5.06 -3.59
N ASP A 398 -2.59 5.36 -2.29
CA ASP A 398 -3.48 6.36 -1.70
C ASP A 398 -3.05 7.79 -2.10
N LEU A 399 -1.73 8.04 -2.12
CA LEU A 399 -1.12 9.28 -2.61
C LEU A 399 0.34 9.05 -3.04
N LEU A 400 0.95 10.08 -3.62
CA LEU A 400 2.36 10.10 -4.00
C LEU A 400 3.19 10.98 -3.06
N ALA A 401 4.47 10.64 -2.93
CA ALA A 401 5.48 11.52 -2.36
C ALA A 401 6.82 11.39 -3.12
N PRO A 402 7.77 12.31 -2.92
CA PRO A 402 9.06 12.24 -3.61
C PRO A 402 9.79 10.91 -3.35
N GLY A 403 10.08 10.18 -4.42
CA GLY A 403 10.71 8.86 -4.34
C GLY A 403 11.91 8.68 -5.27
N THR A 404 12.34 9.73 -5.97
CA THR A 404 13.54 9.68 -6.85
C THR A 404 14.63 10.62 -6.34
N LYS A 405 15.90 10.28 -6.54
CA LYS A 405 17.05 11.11 -6.14
C LYS A 405 16.98 11.52 -4.66
N ILE A 406 16.45 10.65 -3.81
CA ILE A 406 16.34 10.94 -2.38
C ILE A 406 17.70 10.66 -1.78
N ARG A 407 18.23 11.60 -0.99
CA ARG A 407 19.50 11.44 -0.29
C ARG A 407 19.25 11.22 1.19
N SER A 408 19.81 10.15 1.75
CA SER A 408 19.63 9.77 3.15
C SER A 408 20.83 9.03 3.72
N THR A 409 20.76 8.69 5.00
CA THR A 409 21.79 7.96 5.76
C THR A 409 21.96 6.52 5.28
N VAL A 410 23.17 5.99 5.39
CA VAL A 410 23.47 4.55 5.22
C VAL A 410 24.34 4.10 6.39
N PRO A 411 24.39 2.80 6.75
CA PRO A 411 25.19 2.34 7.87
C PRO A 411 26.69 2.58 7.63
N SER A 412 27.46 2.76 8.72
CA SER A 412 28.92 2.76 8.69
C SER A 412 29.49 1.70 9.62
N TRP A 413 30.12 0.67 9.03
CA TRP A 413 30.59 -0.51 9.75
C TRP A 413 31.92 -0.32 10.48
N ASN A 414 32.69 0.70 10.10
CA ASN A 414 33.96 1.06 10.75
C ASN A 414 33.81 2.25 11.71
N GLY A 415 32.59 2.77 11.87
CA GLY A 415 32.30 3.95 12.70
C GLY A 415 32.67 5.30 12.08
N ASP A 416 33.16 5.32 10.84
CA ASP A 416 33.41 6.55 10.09
C ASP A 416 32.16 6.98 9.31
N TYR A 417 31.48 8.01 9.81
CA TYR A 417 30.25 8.54 9.24
C TYR A 417 30.47 9.71 8.28
N SER A 418 31.71 10.02 7.90
CA SER A 418 32.04 11.16 7.02
C SER A 418 31.33 11.09 5.66
N ASN A 419 31.12 9.88 5.14
CA ASN A 419 30.48 9.61 3.84
C ASN A 419 29.29 8.63 3.95
N ALA A 420 28.68 8.50 5.13
CA ALA A 420 27.60 7.55 5.40
C ALA A 420 26.23 8.04 4.91
N TYR A 421 26.19 8.54 3.67
CA TYR A 421 25.00 9.02 2.98
C TYR A 421 24.99 8.55 1.54
N LYS A 422 23.81 8.20 1.02
CA LYS A 422 23.64 7.75 -0.37
C LYS A 422 22.38 8.37 -0.97
N GLU A 423 22.34 8.41 -2.29
CA GLU A 423 21.15 8.75 -3.07
C GLU A 423 20.52 7.50 -3.68
N THR A 424 19.20 7.34 -3.57
CA THR A 424 18.45 6.18 -4.08
C THR A 424 17.08 6.56 -4.62
N ASN A 425 16.46 5.61 -5.31
CA ASN A 425 15.08 5.69 -5.79
C ASN A 425 14.25 4.56 -5.15
N GLY A 426 12.96 4.83 -4.95
CA GLY A 426 11.97 3.83 -4.56
C GLY A 426 10.76 4.44 -3.87
N THR A 427 9.63 3.73 -3.91
CA THR A 427 8.47 4.02 -3.05
C THR A 427 8.82 3.89 -1.57
N SER A 428 9.82 3.07 -1.23
CA SER A 428 10.44 2.99 0.09
C SER A 428 10.99 4.33 0.61
N MET A 429 11.35 5.25 -0.28
CA MET A 429 11.80 6.59 0.07
C MET A 429 10.65 7.61 0.09
N ALA A 430 9.56 7.33 -0.63
CA ALA A 430 8.35 8.15 -0.62
C ALA A 430 7.53 7.95 0.68
N ALA A 431 7.35 6.70 1.11
CA ALA A 431 6.63 6.35 2.35
C ALA A 431 7.07 7.16 3.60
N PRO A 432 8.37 7.27 3.94
CA PRO A 432 8.80 8.05 5.09
C PRO A 432 8.54 9.56 4.98
N HIS A 433 8.35 10.13 3.78
CA HIS A 433 7.91 11.52 3.67
C HIS A 433 6.48 11.71 4.18
N VAL A 434 5.59 10.75 3.88
CA VAL A 434 4.19 10.76 4.32
C VAL A 434 4.10 10.44 5.82
N ALA A 435 4.83 9.42 6.29
CA ALA A 435 4.90 9.09 7.72
C ALA A 435 5.44 10.27 8.55
N GLY A 436 6.46 10.96 8.06
CA GLY A 436 6.99 12.15 8.72
C GLY A 436 5.98 13.30 8.74
N THR A 437 5.25 13.51 7.64
CA THR A 437 4.23 14.56 7.58
C THR A 437 3.07 14.26 8.53
N ALA A 438 2.63 12.99 8.62
CA ALA A 438 1.68 12.55 9.63
C ALA A 438 2.17 12.87 11.05
N ALA A 439 3.45 12.64 11.35
CA ALA A 439 4.03 12.98 12.66
C ALA A 439 4.00 14.49 12.93
N LEU A 440 4.23 15.33 11.91
CA LEU A 440 4.12 16.78 12.06
C LEU A 440 2.68 17.23 12.31
N LEU A 441 1.70 16.60 11.65
CA LEU A 441 0.28 16.88 11.87
C LEU A 441 -0.17 16.45 13.27
N LEU A 442 0.27 15.30 13.77
CA LEU A 442 0.01 14.88 15.14
C LEU A 442 0.66 15.82 16.16
N ASN A 443 1.91 16.23 15.92
CA ASN A 443 2.59 17.19 16.79
C ASN A 443 1.89 18.56 16.80
N LYS A 444 1.38 19.03 15.65
CA LYS A 444 0.52 20.23 15.56
C LYS A 444 -0.75 20.05 16.38
N ALA A 445 -1.47 18.95 16.17
CA ALA A 445 -2.72 18.65 16.86
C ALA A 445 -2.51 18.63 18.39
N GLU A 446 -1.47 17.96 18.89
CA GLU A 446 -1.17 17.91 20.33
C GLU A 446 -0.94 19.30 20.92
N ILE A 447 -0.17 20.16 20.23
CA ILE A 447 0.13 21.53 20.68
C ILE A 447 -1.15 22.40 20.71
N GLU A 448 -2.04 22.19 19.76
CA GLU A 448 -3.30 22.92 19.64
C GLU A 448 -4.43 22.31 20.50
N GLY A 449 -4.18 21.20 21.19
CA GLY A 449 -5.19 20.52 22.01
C GLY A 449 -6.23 19.74 21.21
N ASN A 450 -5.90 19.38 19.97
CA ASN A 450 -6.72 18.57 19.06
C ASN A 450 -6.19 17.12 18.99
N TYR A 451 -7.00 16.23 18.44
CA TYR A 451 -6.66 14.83 18.20
C TYR A 451 -7.25 14.39 16.85
N TYR A 452 -6.46 13.64 16.08
CA TYR A 452 -6.89 13.07 14.82
C TYR A 452 -6.83 11.54 14.88
N GLU A 453 -7.90 10.90 14.44
CA GLU A 453 -7.89 9.46 14.22
C GLU A 453 -7.09 9.11 12.94
N PRO A 454 -6.57 7.87 12.81
CA PRO A 454 -5.79 7.47 11.64
C PRO A 454 -6.46 7.72 10.28
N GLY A 455 -7.78 7.46 10.19
CA GLY A 455 -8.57 7.72 8.99
C GLY A 455 -8.71 9.20 8.64
N GLU A 456 -8.62 10.09 9.63
CA GLU A 456 -8.63 11.54 9.43
C GLU A 456 -7.29 12.04 8.93
N ILE A 457 -6.17 11.57 9.51
CA ILE A 457 -4.84 11.89 8.97
C ILE A 457 -4.70 11.39 7.54
N LYS A 458 -5.10 10.15 7.25
CA LYS A 458 -5.12 9.60 5.89
C LYS A 458 -5.90 10.51 4.94
N SER A 459 -7.12 10.92 5.33
CA SER A 459 -7.98 11.77 4.51
C SER A 459 -7.45 13.19 4.34
N ILE A 460 -6.92 13.83 5.39
CA ILE A 460 -6.28 15.16 5.30
C ILE A 460 -5.14 15.14 4.28
N LEU A 461 -4.28 14.12 4.33
CA LEU A 461 -3.15 13.97 3.41
C LEU A 461 -3.63 13.77 1.96
N MET A 462 -4.70 12.99 1.76
CA MET A 462 -5.26 12.69 0.44
C MET A 462 -6.06 13.86 -0.14
N ASN A 463 -6.99 14.44 0.62
CA ASN A 463 -7.89 15.50 0.15
C ASN A 463 -7.15 16.73 -0.38
N ASN A 464 -5.96 16.99 0.17
CA ASN A 464 -5.14 18.17 -0.11
C ASN A 464 -3.98 17.87 -1.09
N ALA A 465 -3.89 16.64 -1.60
CA ALA A 465 -2.87 16.26 -2.55
C ALA A 465 -3.07 16.96 -3.91
N VAL A 466 -1.96 17.11 -4.65
CA VAL A 466 -1.90 17.79 -5.94
C VAL A 466 -1.86 16.75 -7.06
N PRO A 467 -2.90 16.63 -7.90
CA PRO A 467 -2.87 15.74 -9.05
C PRO A 467 -1.75 16.12 -10.02
N LEU A 468 -1.02 15.13 -10.50
CA LEU A 468 0.06 15.27 -11.46
C LEU A 468 -0.44 15.00 -12.90
N ALA A 469 0.34 15.50 -13.86
CA ALA A 469 0.16 15.23 -15.28
C ALA A 469 1.48 14.77 -15.90
N ASP A 470 1.40 14.03 -17.01
CA ASP A 470 2.57 13.67 -17.80
C ASP A 470 3.14 14.89 -18.55
N THR A 471 4.23 14.68 -19.30
CA THR A 471 4.88 15.76 -20.07
C THR A 471 4.01 16.33 -21.18
N ALA A 472 2.94 15.63 -21.58
CA ALA A 472 1.97 16.11 -22.56
C ALA A 472 0.80 16.87 -21.91
N GLY A 473 0.78 16.98 -20.58
CA GLY A 473 -0.30 17.63 -19.82
C GLY A 473 -1.49 16.71 -19.55
N THR A 474 -1.38 15.42 -19.84
CA THR A 474 -2.44 14.43 -19.55
C THR A 474 -2.38 14.05 -18.07
N ARG A 475 -3.50 14.18 -17.36
CA ARG A 475 -3.57 13.75 -15.95
C ARG A 475 -3.40 12.24 -15.83
N TYR A 476 -2.66 11.81 -14.82
CA TYR A 476 -2.53 10.40 -14.49
C TYR A 476 -3.85 9.84 -13.94
N LYS A 477 -4.10 8.54 -14.13
CA LYS A 477 -5.28 7.87 -13.59
C LYS A 477 -5.18 7.78 -12.06
N VAL A 478 -6.30 7.67 -11.36
CA VAL A 478 -6.30 7.49 -9.90
C VAL A 478 -5.55 6.23 -9.45
N TYR A 479 -5.50 5.16 -10.27
CA TYR A 479 -4.69 3.97 -9.98
C TYR A 479 -3.18 4.17 -10.17
N ASP A 480 -2.76 5.27 -10.79
CA ASP A 480 -1.34 5.62 -10.92
C ASP A 480 -0.85 6.53 -9.80
N GLN A 481 -1.70 7.45 -9.35
CA GLN A 481 -1.31 8.54 -8.46
C GLN A 481 -2.10 8.63 -7.14
N GLY A 482 -3.15 7.83 -6.96
CA GLY A 482 -4.08 8.01 -5.86
C GLY A 482 -4.73 9.40 -5.92
N ALA A 483 -4.71 10.10 -4.79
CA ALA A 483 -5.17 11.48 -4.71
C ALA A 483 -4.20 12.52 -5.33
N GLY A 484 -3.00 12.09 -5.74
CA GLY A 484 -1.94 12.95 -6.24
C GLY A 484 -0.78 13.07 -5.27
N ARG A 485 0.09 14.05 -5.47
CA ARG A 485 1.29 14.29 -4.66
C ARG A 485 0.99 15.04 -3.37
N LEU A 486 1.59 14.57 -2.27
CA LEU A 486 1.60 15.23 -0.97
C LEU A 486 1.97 16.73 -1.07
N SER A 487 1.18 17.58 -0.42
CA SER A 487 1.37 19.04 -0.38
C SER A 487 1.04 19.61 1.00
N ILE A 488 2.07 19.95 1.78
CA ILE A 488 1.91 20.60 3.09
C ILE A 488 1.23 21.98 2.98
N PRO A 489 1.54 22.83 1.98
CA PRO A 489 0.90 24.14 1.85
C PRO A 489 -0.62 24.06 1.64
N ASN A 490 -1.09 23.02 0.94
CA ASN A 490 -2.54 22.79 0.80
C ASN A 490 -3.14 22.26 2.11
N ILE A 491 -2.44 21.35 2.79
CA ILE A 491 -2.89 20.81 4.09
C ILE A 491 -3.06 21.93 5.12
N LEU A 492 -2.16 22.92 5.14
CA LEU A 492 -2.24 24.06 6.07
C LEU A 492 -3.39 25.03 5.79
N GLN A 493 -4.00 24.96 4.60
CA GLN A 493 -5.19 25.73 4.24
C GLN A 493 -6.50 24.97 4.49
N ALA A 494 -6.44 23.69 4.88
CA ALA A 494 -7.63 22.90 5.11
C ALA A 494 -8.37 23.35 6.38
N GLU A 495 -9.64 23.73 6.20
CA GLU A 495 -10.59 24.07 7.27
C GLU A 495 -11.55 22.91 7.60
N ALA A 496 -11.64 21.93 6.71
CA ALA A 496 -12.40 20.70 6.89
C ALA A 496 -11.65 19.48 6.32
N VAL A 497 -12.14 18.29 6.66
CA VAL A 497 -11.70 16.99 6.10
C VAL A 497 -12.89 16.24 5.51
N ALA A 498 -12.70 15.67 4.31
CA ALA A 498 -13.69 14.85 3.61
C ALA A 498 -13.36 13.36 3.77
N LEU A 499 -14.23 12.66 4.51
CA LEU A 499 -14.09 11.27 4.92
C LEU A 499 -15.08 10.39 4.16
N ILE A 500 -14.59 9.39 3.43
CA ILE A 500 -15.43 8.33 2.88
C ILE A 500 -15.58 7.23 3.93
N GLN A 501 -16.82 6.93 4.29
CA GLN A 501 -17.14 5.78 5.13
C GLN A 501 -17.13 4.52 4.26
N ALA A 502 -16.19 3.62 4.55
CA ALA A 502 -16.04 2.35 3.87
C ALA A 502 -16.11 1.19 4.88
N THR A 503 -16.28 -0.02 4.37
CA THR A 503 -16.34 -1.24 5.17
C THR A 503 -15.30 -2.21 4.66
N THR A 504 -14.57 -2.90 5.55
CA THR A 504 -13.70 -3.99 5.11
C THR A 504 -14.56 -5.20 4.71
N ASP A 505 -14.26 -5.81 3.56
CA ASP A 505 -14.90 -7.06 3.16
C ASP A 505 -14.28 -8.28 3.89
N VAL A 506 -13.12 -8.07 4.53
CA VAL A 506 -12.52 -8.98 5.52
C VAL A 506 -13.03 -8.59 6.90
N THR A 507 -14.01 -9.31 7.43
CA THR A 507 -14.60 -8.95 8.71
C THR A 507 -14.01 -9.79 9.84
N ASN A 508 -13.56 -9.14 10.90
CA ASN A 508 -13.19 -9.75 12.19
C ASN A 508 -14.41 -10.17 13.02
N SER A 509 -15.63 -10.02 12.47
CA SER A 509 -16.86 -10.31 13.17
C SER A 509 -18.00 -10.58 12.18
N ALA A 510 -19.17 -11.00 12.68
CA ALA A 510 -20.40 -11.13 11.90
C ALA A 510 -20.91 -9.80 11.26
N GLN A 511 -20.19 -8.68 11.44
CA GLN A 511 -20.44 -7.37 10.83
C GLN A 511 -19.14 -6.77 10.23
N PRO A 512 -19.22 -6.09 9.08
CA PRO A 512 -18.09 -5.35 8.51
C PRO A 512 -17.57 -4.25 9.42
N ASP A 513 -16.24 -4.15 9.55
CA ASP A 513 -15.60 -3.06 10.28
C ASP A 513 -15.65 -1.79 9.42
N GLU A 514 -16.22 -0.73 9.97
CA GLU A 514 -16.27 0.58 9.33
C GLU A 514 -14.94 1.31 9.52
N TYR A 515 -14.47 1.95 8.46
CA TYR A 515 -13.27 2.78 8.48
C TYR A 515 -13.45 4.01 7.60
N TYR A 516 -12.59 5.02 7.81
CA TYR A 516 -12.60 6.25 7.02
C TYR A 516 -11.35 6.37 6.15
N THR A 517 -11.54 6.83 4.92
CA THR A 517 -10.47 7.05 3.94
C THR A 517 -10.77 8.28 3.07
N GLY A 518 -9.74 8.81 2.40
CA GLY A 518 -9.86 10.00 1.54
C GLY A 518 -10.26 9.70 0.10
N SER A 519 -10.62 8.46 -0.25
CA SER A 519 -10.94 8.01 -1.60
C SER A 519 -12.21 7.16 -1.65
N LEU A 520 -12.95 7.23 -2.75
CA LEU A 520 -14.21 6.53 -2.94
C LEU A 520 -14.08 5.42 -3.99
N SER A 521 -13.82 4.19 -3.55
CA SER A 521 -13.94 3.04 -4.45
C SER A 521 -15.35 2.46 -4.41
N PHE A 522 -15.99 2.34 -5.57
CA PHE A 522 -17.18 1.50 -5.73
C PHE A 522 -16.80 0.03 -5.97
N GLY A 523 -15.50 -0.25 -6.09
CA GLY A 523 -14.97 -1.56 -6.41
C GLY A 523 -15.47 -2.05 -7.77
N GLN A 524 -15.70 -3.34 -7.83
CA GLN A 524 -16.34 -3.97 -8.98
C GLN A 524 -17.86 -3.82 -8.94
N VAL A 525 -18.44 -3.39 -10.06
CA VAL A 525 -19.87 -3.19 -10.24
C VAL A 525 -20.34 -3.85 -11.54
N ILE A 526 -21.60 -4.28 -11.57
CA ILE A 526 -22.21 -4.87 -12.77
C ILE A 526 -23.04 -3.85 -13.54
N PRO A 527 -23.23 -4.02 -14.86
CA PRO A 527 -24.23 -3.27 -15.60
C PRO A 527 -25.61 -3.34 -14.94
N GLY A 528 -26.27 -2.19 -14.78
CA GLY A 528 -27.55 -2.05 -14.07
C GLY A 528 -27.44 -1.77 -12.56
N ALA A 529 -26.24 -1.74 -11.99
CA ALA A 529 -26.04 -1.47 -10.57
C ALA A 529 -26.48 -0.04 -10.18
N ASN A 530 -27.06 0.07 -8.99
CA ASN A 530 -27.35 1.33 -8.31
C ASN A 530 -26.75 1.26 -6.92
N VAL A 531 -25.84 2.18 -6.61
CA VAL A 531 -25.03 2.11 -5.38
C VAL A 531 -25.03 3.47 -4.70
N GLN A 532 -25.31 3.51 -3.41
CA GLN A 532 -25.15 4.71 -2.59
C GLN A 532 -23.95 4.57 -1.65
N ARG A 533 -23.24 5.67 -1.46
CA ARG A 533 -22.12 5.83 -0.51
C ARG A 533 -22.27 7.17 0.20
N GLU A 534 -21.67 7.25 1.39
CA GLU A 534 -21.70 8.46 2.20
C GLU A 534 -20.30 9.08 2.27
N LEU A 535 -20.25 10.39 2.05
CA LEU A 535 -19.08 11.23 2.31
C LEU A 535 -19.43 12.13 3.50
N LEU A 536 -18.62 12.07 4.56
CA LEU A 536 -18.73 12.95 5.71
C LEU A 536 -17.73 14.09 5.58
N LEU A 537 -18.21 15.32 5.63
CA LEU A 537 -17.39 16.51 5.70
C LEU A 537 -17.34 16.97 7.16
N LYS A 538 -16.15 16.98 7.77
CA LYS A 538 -15.96 17.32 9.19
C LYS A 538 -15.16 18.61 9.32
N ASP A 539 -15.66 19.53 10.13
CA ASP A 539 -14.92 20.77 10.48
C ASP A 539 -13.71 20.45 11.36
N ILE A 540 -12.59 21.16 11.11
CA ILE A 540 -11.35 21.05 11.88
C ILE A 540 -10.82 22.39 12.40
N VAL A 541 -11.56 23.49 12.23
CA VAL A 541 -11.15 24.84 12.68
C VAL A 541 -12.16 25.55 13.60
N ASP A 542 -13.30 24.92 13.91
CA ASP A 542 -14.36 25.46 14.78
C ASP A 542 -14.99 26.74 14.24
N THR A 543 -15.20 26.80 12.92
CA THR A 543 -15.85 27.92 12.22
C THR A 543 -16.92 27.44 11.25
N ASP A 544 -17.98 28.24 11.10
CA ASP A 544 -19.00 27.99 10.08
C ASP A 544 -18.40 28.18 8.67
N GLN A 545 -18.60 27.18 7.82
CA GLN A 545 -18.09 27.11 6.45
C GLN A 545 -19.22 26.76 5.47
N MET A 546 -18.98 27.01 4.18
CA MET A 546 -19.87 26.56 3.10
C MET A 546 -19.04 25.96 1.99
N TYR A 547 -19.38 24.74 1.58
CA TYR A 547 -18.68 24.03 0.52
C TYR A 547 -19.55 23.87 -0.71
N ASN A 548 -19.05 24.28 -1.87
CA ASN A 548 -19.65 23.98 -3.17
C ASN A 548 -19.18 22.59 -3.63
N ILE A 549 -20.10 21.79 -4.18
CA ILE A 549 -19.85 20.39 -4.55
C ILE A 549 -19.84 20.28 -6.09
N ASN A 550 -18.77 19.72 -6.64
CA ASN A 550 -18.66 19.42 -8.07
C ASN A 550 -18.10 18.01 -8.27
N ILE A 551 -18.75 17.21 -9.12
CA ILE A 551 -18.29 15.85 -9.44
C ILE A 551 -17.79 15.85 -10.88
N GLN A 552 -16.55 15.41 -11.09
CA GLN A 552 -15.88 15.44 -12.39
C GLN A 552 -15.33 14.05 -12.72
N PHE A 553 -15.67 13.50 -13.89
CA PHE A 553 -14.95 12.37 -14.47
C PHE A 553 -13.65 12.86 -15.12
N ASP A 554 -12.59 12.07 -15.01
CA ASP A 554 -11.30 12.41 -15.63
C ASP A 554 -11.23 12.03 -17.12
N GLU A 555 -12.15 11.17 -17.59
CA GLU A 555 -12.19 10.72 -18.98
C GLU A 555 -13.03 11.65 -19.89
N PRO A 556 -12.57 11.98 -21.12
CA PRO A 556 -13.23 12.96 -22.00
C PRO A 556 -14.66 12.59 -22.45
N ASN A 557 -15.02 11.30 -22.45
CA ASN A 557 -16.26 10.79 -23.05
C ASN A 557 -17.38 10.46 -22.04
N HIS A 558 -17.20 10.82 -20.76
CA HIS A 558 -18.21 10.58 -19.73
C HIS A 558 -18.91 11.90 -19.37
N HIS A 559 -20.12 12.09 -19.88
CA HIS A 559 -20.89 13.32 -19.69
C HIS A 559 -21.62 13.35 -18.34
N ILE A 560 -21.48 14.46 -17.62
CA ILE A 560 -22.46 14.88 -16.60
C ILE A 560 -23.72 15.28 -17.36
N ALA A 561 -24.78 14.46 -17.32
CA ALA A 561 -25.96 14.65 -18.16
C ALA A 561 -26.59 16.05 -17.96
N LYS A 562 -26.66 16.85 -19.04
CA LYS A 562 -27.69 17.87 -19.23
C LYS A 562 -28.64 17.40 -20.34
N PRO A 563 -29.95 17.64 -20.26
CA PRO A 563 -30.89 17.15 -21.28
C PRO A 563 -30.61 17.80 -22.65
N SER A 564 -30.34 17.01 -23.68
CA SER A 564 -30.28 17.45 -25.08
C SER A 564 -31.27 16.66 -25.95
N ASN A 565 -31.70 17.24 -27.07
CA ASN A 565 -32.80 16.74 -27.91
C ASN A 565 -32.34 16.00 -29.18
N GLU A 566 -31.07 15.57 -29.29
CA GLU A 566 -30.53 14.92 -30.51
C GLU A 566 -30.41 13.38 -30.38
N ALA A 567 -30.78 12.65 -31.43
CA ALA A 567 -30.98 11.19 -31.40
C ALA A 567 -29.68 10.35 -31.44
N SER A 568 -28.58 10.85 -32.02
CA SER A 568 -27.26 10.20 -31.97
C SER A 568 -26.57 10.39 -30.61
N GLU A 569 -26.83 11.53 -29.98
CA GLU A 569 -26.43 11.82 -28.60
C GLU A 569 -27.15 10.88 -27.61
N GLN A 570 -28.45 10.62 -27.81
CA GLN A 570 -29.25 9.70 -26.97
C GLN A 570 -28.75 8.24 -26.92
N GLN A 571 -27.94 7.78 -27.87
CA GLN A 571 -27.37 6.42 -27.84
C GLN A 571 -26.12 6.34 -26.94
N ASN A 572 -25.27 7.38 -26.93
CA ASN A 572 -24.13 7.50 -26.01
C ASN A 572 -24.59 7.79 -24.56
N TYR A 573 -25.74 8.46 -24.37
CA TYR A 573 -26.31 8.69 -23.03
C TYR A 573 -26.93 7.43 -22.38
N LYS A 574 -27.24 6.38 -23.16
CA LYS A 574 -27.84 5.14 -22.62
C LYS A 574 -26.84 4.21 -21.94
N SER A 575 -25.53 4.38 -22.17
CA SER A 575 -24.44 3.60 -21.58
C SER A 575 -23.57 4.40 -20.62
N ALA A 576 -23.82 5.71 -20.47
CA ALA A 576 -23.03 6.60 -19.63
C ALA A 576 -23.29 6.37 -18.14
N VAL A 577 -22.24 5.98 -17.43
CA VAL A 577 -22.22 5.89 -15.97
C VAL A 577 -22.39 7.27 -15.36
N THR A 578 -23.22 7.38 -14.32
CA THR A 578 -23.41 8.66 -13.61
C THR A 578 -23.09 8.53 -12.13
N ILE A 579 -22.42 9.55 -11.61
CA ILE A 579 -22.29 9.80 -10.17
C ILE A 579 -22.97 11.13 -9.88
N SER A 580 -23.88 11.16 -8.91
CA SER A 580 -24.63 12.34 -8.52
C SER A 580 -24.74 12.48 -7.00
N THR A 581 -25.07 13.69 -6.57
CA THR A 581 -25.52 14.03 -5.22
C THR A 581 -26.73 14.94 -5.35
N ASN A 582 -27.57 14.98 -4.33
CA ASN A 582 -28.72 15.89 -4.28
C ASN A 582 -28.29 17.33 -3.95
N ASP A 583 -27.12 17.50 -3.33
CA ASP A 583 -26.63 18.78 -2.84
C ASP A 583 -25.60 19.38 -3.81
N THR A 584 -25.82 20.63 -4.25
CA THR A 584 -24.80 21.39 -5.00
C THR A 584 -23.88 22.20 -4.09
N SER A 585 -24.29 22.39 -2.84
CA SER A 585 -23.51 23.03 -1.79
C SER A 585 -23.97 22.53 -0.42
N ILE A 586 -23.08 22.49 0.56
CA ILE A 586 -23.39 22.04 1.92
C ILE A 586 -22.86 23.04 2.98
N PRO A 587 -23.70 23.49 3.93
CA PRO A 587 -23.22 24.22 5.09
C PRO A 587 -22.53 23.26 6.05
N LEU A 588 -21.41 23.68 6.63
CA LEU A 588 -20.69 22.95 7.66
C LEU A 588 -20.58 23.86 8.88
N HIS A 589 -21.28 23.51 9.95
CA HIS A 589 -21.29 24.31 11.17
C HIS A 589 -20.05 24.04 12.02
N ALA A 590 -19.62 25.06 12.76
CA ALA A 590 -18.50 24.99 13.69
C ALA A 590 -18.58 23.77 14.62
N GLY A 591 -17.51 22.98 14.64
CA GLY A 591 -17.34 21.75 15.42
C GLY A 591 -18.20 20.57 14.97
N GLN A 592 -18.93 20.68 13.85
CA GLN A 592 -19.86 19.66 13.37
C GLN A 592 -19.34 18.88 12.15
N GLN A 593 -20.14 17.90 11.75
CA GLN A 593 -19.98 17.15 10.52
C GLN A 593 -21.26 17.21 9.70
N ALA A 594 -21.12 17.15 8.38
CA ALA A 594 -22.23 17.11 7.44
C ALA A 594 -22.09 15.89 6.52
N SER A 595 -23.21 15.24 6.19
CA SER A 595 -23.23 14.05 5.33
C SER A 595 -23.65 14.42 3.91
N ILE A 596 -22.97 13.86 2.92
CA ILE A 596 -23.27 13.98 1.49
C ILE A 596 -23.50 12.57 0.93
N SER A 597 -24.71 12.30 0.47
CA SER A 597 -25.04 11.05 -0.21
C SER A 597 -24.58 11.07 -1.66
N ILE A 598 -23.70 10.14 -2.01
CA ILE A 598 -23.18 9.95 -3.36
C ILE A 598 -23.85 8.75 -4.00
N HIS A 599 -24.51 8.95 -5.13
CA HIS A 599 -25.25 7.94 -5.87
C HIS A 599 -24.53 7.60 -7.17
N LEU A 600 -24.17 6.32 -7.33
CA LEU A 600 -23.72 5.73 -8.58
C LEU A 600 -24.89 5.04 -9.28
N HIS A 601 -25.11 5.36 -10.55
CA HIS A 601 -25.97 4.62 -11.46
C HIS A 601 -25.15 4.08 -12.63
N VAL A 602 -25.15 2.76 -12.79
CA VAL A 602 -24.54 2.05 -13.91
C VAL A 602 -25.65 1.59 -14.84
N PRO A 603 -25.73 2.09 -16.08
CA PRO A 603 -26.74 1.62 -17.02
C PRO A 603 -26.59 0.12 -17.35
N PRO A 604 -27.68 -0.59 -17.73
CA PRO A 604 -27.61 -2.00 -18.13
C PRO A 604 -26.72 -2.29 -19.35
N TYR A 605 -26.40 -1.26 -20.13
CA TYR A 605 -25.58 -1.35 -21.34
C TYR A 605 -24.27 -0.57 -21.19
N ALA A 606 -23.83 -0.31 -19.95
CA ALA A 606 -22.56 0.34 -19.70
C ALA A 606 -21.41 -0.50 -20.26
N ASN A 607 -20.41 0.17 -20.85
CA ASN A 607 -19.22 -0.50 -21.34
C ASN A 607 -18.41 -1.06 -20.16
N GLU A 608 -17.79 -2.21 -20.38
CA GLU A 608 -16.83 -2.74 -19.42
C GLU A 608 -15.57 -1.86 -19.36
N GLY A 609 -14.95 -1.80 -18.18
CA GLY A 609 -13.73 -1.04 -17.96
C GLY A 609 -13.70 -0.32 -16.62
N SER A 610 -12.57 0.36 -16.38
CA SER A 610 -12.37 1.17 -15.19
C SER A 610 -12.78 2.61 -15.46
N HIS A 611 -13.58 3.19 -14.58
CA HIS A 611 -13.99 4.59 -14.64
C HIS A 611 -13.56 5.31 -13.37
N PHE A 612 -13.09 6.54 -13.50
CA PHE A 612 -12.55 7.30 -12.37
C PHE A 612 -12.73 8.81 -12.56
N GLY A 613 -12.57 9.53 -11.46
CA GLY A 613 -12.72 10.97 -11.41
C GLY A 613 -12.57 11.49 -9.98
N HIS A 614 -13.14 12.66 -9.73
CA HIS A 614 -13.00 13.38 -8.48
C HIS A 614 -14.32 14.01 -8.01
N ILE A 615 -14.60 13.91 -6.72
CA ILE A 615 -15.52 14.83 -6.02
C ILE A 615 -14.68 15.99 -5.51
N ILE A 616 -15.07 17.21 -5.89
CA ILE A 616 -14.37 18.46 -5.59
C ILE A 616 -15.27 19.27 -4.66
N LEU A 617 -14.78 19.55 -3.46
CA LEU A 617 -15.43 20.41 -2.48
C LEU A 617 -14.62 21.71 -2.39
N THR A 618 -15.24 22.82 -2.77
CA THR A 618 -14.59 24.14 -2.73
C THR A 618 -15.21 24.98 -1.62
N GLU A 619 -14.40 25.36 -0.63
CA GLU A 619 -14.85 26.28 0.43
C GLU A 619 -15.12 27.66 -0.18
N ALA A 620 -16.29 28.23 0.12
CA ALA A 620 -16.84 29.38 -0.58
C ALA A 620 -16.08 30.70 -0.32
N THR A 621 -15.39 30.81 0.81
CA THR A 621 -14.73 32.05 1.27
C THR A 621 -13.26 32.12 0.86
N SER A 622 -12.50 31.10 1.22
CA SER A 622 -11.08 30.89 0.95
C SER A 622 -10.80 30.40 -0.46
N GLY A 623 -11.77 29.71 -1.08
CA GLY A 623 -11.58 29.01 -2.35
C GLY A 623 -10.74 27.73 -2.22
N HIS A 624 -10.40 27.30 -1.00
CA HIS A 624 -9.63 26.07 -0.77
C HIS A 624 -10.39 24.85 -1.28
N ILE A 625 -9.66 23.87 -1.83
CA ILE A 625 -10.24 22.70 -2.48
C ILE A 625 -9.85 21.44 -1.72
N LEU A 626 -10.86 20.68 -1.30
CA LEU A 626 -10.72 19.28 -0.92
C LEU A 626 -11.12 18.41 -2.11
N ARG A 627 -10.27 17.43 -2.44
CA ARG A 627 -10.46 16.55 -3.60
C ARG A 627 -10.50 15.09 -3.17
N VAL A 628 -11.61 14.41 -3.46
CA VAL A 628 -11.79 12.99 -3.17
C VAL A 628 -11.79 12.22 -4.49
N PRO A 629 -10.73 11.45 -4.82
CA PRO A 629 -10.73 10.59 -6.00
C PRO A 629 -11.75 9.48 -5.86
N PHE A 630 -12.44 9.14 -6.94
CA PHE A 630 -13.32 7.98 -7.02
C PHE A 630 -12.92 7.02 -8.15
N SER A 631 -13.23 5.74 -7.99
CA SER A 631 -13.07 4.73 -9.03
C SER A 631 -14.16 3.66 -8.99
N MET A 632 -14.34 2.99 -10.12
CA MET A 632 -15.13 1.76 -10.23
C MET A 632 -14.62 0.93 -11.40
N HIS A 633 -14.93 -0.36 -11.37
CA HIS A 633 -14.70 -1.27 -12.49
C HIS A 633 -16.01 -1.93 -12.91
N ILE A 634 -16.43 -1.72 -14.15
CA ILE A 634 -17.62 -2.35 -14.74
C ILE A 634 -17.19 -3.60 -15.51
N GLY A 635 -17.77 -4.75 -15.19
CA GLY A 635 -17.50 -6.01 -15.89
C GLY A 635 -17.61 -7.24 -14.99
N ASP A 636 -17.36 -8.41 -15.57
CA ASP A 636 -17.35 -9.71 -14.88
C ASP A 636 -16.20 -9.83 -13.86
N LEU A 637 -16.41 -10.61 -12.77
CA LEU A 637 -15.45 -10.80 -11.68
C LEU A 637 -14.04 -11.01 -12.22
N TYR A 638 -13.11 -10.12 -11.88
CA TYR A 638 -11.74 -10.30 -12.33
C TYR A 638 -11.09 -11.43 -11.57
N THR A 639 -10.93 -12.52 -12.29
CA THR A 639 -9.97 -13.55 -11.99
C THR A 639 -8.61 -13.03 -12.45
N LEU A 640 -7.67 -12.83 -11.50
CA LEU A 640 -6.27 -12.62 -11.87
C LEU A 640 -5.90 -13.67 -12.91
N PRO A 641 -5.34 -13.27 -14.07
CA PRO A 641 -5.01 -14.20 -15.12
C PRO A 641 -4.10 -15.29 -14.56
N PRO A 642 -4.19 -16.53 -15.05
CA PRO A 642 -3.41 -17.65 -14.52
C PRO A 642 -1.90 -17.39 -14.51
N ILE A 643 -1.44 -16.48 -15.38
CA ILE A 643 -0.09 -15.93 -15.40
C ILE A 643 -0.17 -14.42 -15.13
N PHE A 644 0.72 -13.92 -14.28
CA PHE A 644 0.88 -12.50 -13.98
C PHE A 644 2.37 -12.14 -13.83
N SER A 645 2.65 -10.85 -13.67
CA SER A 645 4.02 -10.31 -13.47
C SER A 645 5.05 -10.71 -14.55
N LEU A 646 4.63 -10.89 -15.80
CA LEU A 646 5.56 -11.11 -16.91
C LEU A 646 6.48 -9.89 -17.03
N LYS A 647 7.79 -10.10 -16.99
CA LYS A 647 8.81 -9.06 -17.18
C LYS A 647 10.02 -9.62 -17.94
N MET A 648 10.74 -8.74 -18.62
CA MET A 648 11.99 -9.05 -19.32
C MET A 648 13.06 -8.04 -18.90
N THR A 649 14.22 -8.52 -18.46
CA THR A 649 15.32 -7.69 -17.96
C THR A 649 16.65 -8.07 -18.64
N PRO A 650 17.29 -7.17 -19.41
CA PRO A 650 16.77 -5.86 -19.84
C PRO A 650 15.64 -6.02 -20.87
N ASN A 651 14.78 -5.02 -20.99
CA ASN A 651 13.71 -4.97 -22.01
C ASN A 651 14.20 -4.49 -23.39
N VAL A 652 15.51 -4.27 -23.55
CA VAL A 652 16.18 -3.94 -24.81
C VAL A 652 17.38 -4.85 -24.99
N LEU A 653 17.41 -5.64 -26.06
CA LEU A 653 18.58 -6.41 -26.47
C LEU A 653 19.38 -5.64 -27.52
N ASN A 654 20.67 -5.43 -27.28
CA ASN A 654 21.56 -4.71 -28.18
C ASN A 654 22.96 -5.35 -28.22
N THR A 655 23.92 -4.72 -28.90
CA THR A 655 25.29 -5.24 -29.03
C THR A 655 25.99 -5.45 -27.67
N ASN A 656 25.68 -4.65 -26.66
CA ASN A 656 26.23 -4.74 -25.30
C ASN A 656 25.40 -5.63 -24.36
N GLN A 657 24.11 -5.77 -24.62
CA GLN A 657 23.16 -6.55 -23.84
C GLN A 657 22.53 -7.62 -24.73
N GLN A 658 23.28 -8.71 -24.94
CA GLN A 658 22.91 -9.72 -25.93
C GLN A 658 21.83 -10.69 -25.43
N THR A 659 21.62 -10.76 -24.12
CA THR A 659 20.68 -11.67 -23.46
C THR A 659 19.81 -10.95 -22.43
N ALA A 660 18.65 -11.52 -22.11
CA ALA A 660 17.75 -11.06 -21.06
C ALA A 660 17.21 -12.21 -20.22
N ASN A 661 16.81 -11.93 -18.99
CA ASN A 661 16.02 -12.84 -18.19
C ASN A 661 14.54 -12.52 -18.37
N ILE A 662 13.71 -13.54 -18.56
CA ILE A 662 12.25 -13.40 -18.61
C ILE A 662 11.69 -14.06 -17.36
N GLU A 663 10.89 -13.33 -16.61
CA GLU A 663 10.32 -13.79 -15.35
C GLU A 663 8.80 -13.66 -15.40
N TYR A 664 8.07 -14.63 -14.88
CA TYR A 664 6.61 -14.60 -14.77
C TYR A 664 6.14 -15.44 -13.58
N SER A 665 4.95 -15.15 -13.07
CA SER A 665 4.35 -15.87 -11.93
C SER A 665 3.08 -16.59 -12.36
N VAL A 666 2.89 -17.82 -11.90
CA VAL A 666 1.73 -18.67 -12.19
C VAL A 666 0.89 -18.78 -10.92
N ARG A 667 -0.37 -18.35 -10.99
CA ARG A 667 -1.30 -18.28 -9.85
C ARG A 667 -2.03 -19.59 -9.57
N GLU A 668 -2.35 -20.33 -10.62
CA GLU A 668 -3.10 -21.58 -10.58
C GLU A 668 -2.49 -22.60 -11.52
N SER A 669 -2.82 -23.87 -11.33
CA SER A 669 -2.36 -24.93 -12.23
C SER A 669 -2.89 -24.65 -13.64
N ILE A 670 -2.00 -24.61 -14.64
CA ILE A 670 -2.36 -24.41 -16.04
C ILE A 670 -1.90 -25.61 -16.86
N GLU A 671 -2.79 -26.13 -17.69
CA GLU A 671 -2.50 -27.31 -18.52
C GLU A 671 -1.54 -26.99 -19.66
N TYR A 672 -1.49 -25.72 -20.07
CA TYR A 672 -0.71 -25.24 -21.20
C TYR A 672 -0.19 -23.82 -20.94
N LEU A 673 1.05 -23.57 -21.33
CA LEU A 673 1.62 -22.23 -21.46
C LEU A 673 2.41 -22.13 -22.76
N ASN A 674 2.11 -21.10 -23.53
CA ASN A 674 2.93 -20.63 -24.63
C ASN A 674 3.26 -19.14 -24.45
N VAL A 675 4.55 -18.79 -24.44
CA VAL A 675 4.99 -17.39 -24.41
C VAL A 675 5.23 -16.93 -25.86
N SER A 676 4.20 -16.40 -26.50
CA SER A 676 4.21 -15.97 -27.90
C SER A 676 4.84 -14.59 -28.05
N VAL A 677 5.54 -14.36 -29.17
CA VAL A 677 6.10 -13.08 -29.54
C VAL A 677 5.44 -12.60 -30.82
N GLN A 678 4.99 -11.35 -30.81
CA GLN A 678 4.36 -10.70 -31.96
C GLN A 678 5.12 -9.45 -32.39
N HIS A 679 5.18 -9.20 -33.70
CA HIS A 679 5.65 -7.96 -34.29
C HIS A 679 4.46 -7.16 -34.83
N ALA A 680 4.44 -5.85 -34.64
CA ALA A 680 3.32 -4.98 -35.02
C ALA A 680 2.95 -5.07 -36.51
N VAL A 681 3.94 -5.31 -37.38
CA VAL A 681 3.77 -5.40 -38.84
C VAL A 681 3.69 -6.84 -39.35
N TYR A 682 4.44 -7.77 -38.74
CA TYR A 682 4.63 -9.12 -39.28
C TYR A 682 3.79 -10.19 -38.58
N GLY A 683 3.06 -9.80 -37.53
CA GLY A 683 2.22 -10.71 -36.76
C GLY A 683 3.04 -11.65 -35.88
N ASP A 684 2.60 -12.90 -35.77
CA ASP A 684 3.22 -13.91 -34.93
C ASP A 684 4.64 -14.27 -35.39
N MET A 685 5.58 -14.12 -34.47
CA MET A 685 7.00 -14.40 -34.68
C MET A 685 7.38 -15.78 -34.15
N GLY A 686 6.53 -16.44 -33.36
CA GLY A 686 6.80 -17.73 -32.73
C GLY A 686 6.85 -17.63 -31.22
N SER A 687 7.27 -18.72 -30.59
CA SER A 687 7.14 -18.92 -29.14
C SER A 687 8.50 -18.99 -28.47
N ILE A 688 8.70 -18.26 -27.38
CA ILE A 688 9.93 -18.34 -26.56
C ILE A 688 9.98 -19.67 -25.82
N GLN A 689 8.84 -20.09 -25.30
CA GLN A 689 8.68 -21.31 -24.53
C GLN A 689 7.26 -21.84 -24.70
N GLU A 690 7.16 -23.16 -24.84
CA GLU A 690 5.90 -23.89 -24.83
C GLU A 690 6.02 -25.02 -23.80
N ARG A 691 5.04 -25.12 -22.89
CA ARG A 691 4.99 -26.12 -21.82
C ARG A 691 3.59 -26.67 -21.65
N THR A 692 3.51 -27.96 -21.36
CA THR A 692 2.27 -28.70 -21.06
C THR A 692 2.24 -29.26 -19.63
N ASP A 693 3.23 -28.90 -18.81
CA ASP A 693 3.50 -29.50 -17.49
C ASP A 693 3.45 -28.49 -16.33
N ILE A 694 2.86 -27.30 -16.53
CA ILE A 694 2.80 -26.26 -15.50
C ILE A 694 1.67 -26.56 -14.50
N THR A 695 1.87 -27.62 -13.74
CA THR A 695 0.93 -28.09 -12.71
C THR A 695 1.12 -27.40 -11.36
N LYS A 696 2.14 -26.54 -11.23
CA LYS A 696 2.52 -25.89 -9.97
C LYS A 696 2.39 -24.37 -10.07
N ARG A 697 1.95 -23.77 -8.97
CA ARG A 697 1.93 -22.32 -8.77
C ARG A 697 3.34 -21.85 -8.41
N GLY A 698 3.68 -20.62 -8.73
CA GLY A 698 4.95 -20.01 -8.31
C GLY A 698 5.61 -19.12 -9.37
N HIS A 699 6.81 -18.67 -9.04
CA HIS A 699 7.64 -17.84 -9.91
C HIS A 699 8.47 -18.71 -10.86
N TYR A 700 8.53 -18.30 -12.12
CA TYR A 700 9.27 -18.96 -13.19
C TYR A 700 10.21 -17.97 -13.87
N GLU A 701 11.39 -18.45 -14.23
CA GLU A 701 12.44 -17.64 -14.85
C GLU A 701 13.04 -18.39 -16.05
N ILE A 702 13.16 -17.71 -17.18
CA ILE A 702 13.95 -18.09 -18.34
C ILE A 702 15.21 -17.23 -18.32
N ARG A 703 16.35 -17.85 -18.01
CA ARG A 703 17.64 -17.14 -17.89
C ARG A 703 18.36 -17.05 -19.22
N ASN A 704 19.06 -15.94 -19.43
CA ASN A 704 19.95 -15.72 -20.57
C ASN A 704 19.28 -15.93 -21.94
N TRP A 705 18.00 -15.54 -22.07
CA TRP A 705 17.29 -15.57 -23.33
C TRP A 705 17.97 -14.69 -24.37
N ASP A 706 18.33 -15.27 -25.52
CA ASP A 706 19.17 -14.68 -26.56
C ASP A 706 18.37 -14.01 -27.69
N GLY A 707 17.10 -13.64 -27.44
CA GLY A 707 16.24 -13.02 -28.44
C GLY A 707 15.75 -14.00 -29.51
N SER A 708 15.66 -15.30 -29.20
CA SER A 708 15.20 -16.32 -30.12
C SER A 708 13.81 -16.85 -29.81
N VAL A 709 13.12 -17.32 -30.84
CA VAL A 709 11.79 -17.92 -30.77
C VAL A 709 11.78 -19.24 -31.53
N ILE A 710 10.90 -20.15 -31.15
CA ILE A 710 10.60 -21.36 -31.90
C ILE A 710 9.44 -21.02 -32.84
N LYS A 711 9.68 -21.13 -34.14
CA LYS A 711 8.68 -20.99 -35.20
C LYS A 711 8.76 -22.19 -36.12
N ASP A 712 7.64 -22.87 -36.34
CA ASP A 712 7.54 -24.09 -37.16
C ASP A 712 8.58 -25.17 -36.76
N GLY A 713 8.83 -25.32 -35.46
CA GLY A 713 9.79 -26.28 -34.91
C GLY A 713 11.26 -25.87 -34.99
N ASN A 714 11.58 -24.69 -35.55
CA ASN A 714 12.94 -24.20 -35.71
C ASN A 714 13.23 -23.02 -34.77
N LYS A 715 14.43 -23.00 -34.18
CA LYS A 715 14.92 -21.85 -33.40
C LYS A 715 15.33 -20.73 -34.36
N VAL A 716 14.66 -19.59 -34.28
CA VAL A 716 14.88 -18.39 -35.12
C VAL A 716 15.26 -17.22 -34.22
N HIS A 717 16.33 -16.50 -34.55
CA HIS A 717 16.65 -15.24 -33.89
C HIS A 717 15.81 -14.12 -34.48
N LEU A 718 15.19 -13.34 -33.60
CA LEU A 718 14.43 -12.16 -34.00
C LEU A 718 15.39 -11.09 -34.56
N SER A 719 14.93 -10.40 -35.59
CA SER A 719 15.63 -9.26 -36.19
C SER A 719 15.53 -8.02 -35.32
N ASP A 720 16.18 -6.94 -35.73
CA ASP A 720 15.98 -5.63 -35.09
C ASP A 720 14.52 -5.18 -35.28
N GLY A 721 13.89 -4.69 -34.21
CA GLY A 721 12.47 -4.33 -34.19
C GLY A 721 11.87 -4.20 -32.79
N GLU A 722 10.61 -3.77 -32.76
CA GLU A 722 9.77 -3.74 -31.56
C GLU A 722 8.81 -4.91 -31.54
N TYR A 723 8.74 -5.57 -30.39
CA TYR A 723 7.99 -6.81 -30.22
C TYR A 723 7.12 -6.76 -28.99
N LYS A 724 6.05 -7.56 -29.00
CA LYS A 724 5.16 -7.78 -27.87
C LYS A 724 5.22 -9.25 -27.46
N MET A 725 5.47 -9.52 -26.18
CA MET A 725 5.45 -10.86 -25.60
C MET A 725 4.11 -11.09 -24.92
N ILE A 726 3.41 -12.17 -25.26
CA ILE A 726 2.05 -12.47 -24.80
C ILE A 726 2.00 -13.91 -24.27
N PRO A 727 1.70 -14.13 -22.97
CA PRO A 727 1.39 -15.46 -22.46
C PRO A 727 0.07 -15.97 -23.04
N ILE A 728 0.03 -17.24 -23.39
CA ILE A 728 -1.15 -17.97 -23.87
C ILE A 728 -1.32 -19.18 -22.97
N VAL A 729 -2.51 -19.34 -22.38
CA VAL A 729 -2.85 -20.45 -21.48
C VAL A 729 -4.05 -21.25 -22.01
N GLY A 730 -4.64 -22.12 -21.19
CA GLY A 730 -5.82 -22.91 -21.55
C GLY A 730 -5.42 -24.32 -22.00
N SER A 731 -5.91 -24.73 -23.18
CA SER A 731 -5.50 -25.98 -23.81
C SER A 731 -4.93 -25.73 -25.21
N HIS A 732 -4.19 -26.68 -25.77
CA HIS A 732 -3.70 -26.58 -27.15
C HIS A 732 -4.83 -26.47 -28.19
N GLN A 733 -6.05 -26.91 -27.84
CA GLN A 733 -7.24 -26.83 -28.71
C GLN A 733 -8.01 -25.52 -28.52
N THR A 734 -7.87 -24.89 -27.35
CA THR A 734 -8.53 -23.65 -26.95
C THR A 734 -7.52 -22.71 -26.29
N PRO A 735 -6.57 -22.16 -27.07
CA PRO A 735 -5.58 -21.22 -26.54
C PRO A 735 -6.27 -19.92 -26.09
N LEU A 736 -5.91 -19.44 -24.91
CA LEU A 736 -6.40 -18.20 -24.33
C LEU A 736 -5.26 -17.19 -24.19
N PRO A 737 -5.11 -16.22 -25.11
CA PRO A 737 -4.09 -15.19 -25.02
C PRO A 737 -4.39 -14.23 -23.86
N LEU A 738 -3.43 -14.06 -22.96
CA LEU A 738 -3.49 -13.15 -21.82
C LEU A 738 -2.97 -11.76 -22.23
N ALA A 739 -3.66 -11.10 -23.16
CA ALA A 739 -3.21 -9.85 -23.77
C ALA A 739 -2.94 -8.70 -22.77
N THR A 740 -3.59 -8.72 -21.61
CA THR A 740 -3.41 -7.76 -20.50
C THR A 740 -2.11 -7.99 -19.71
N THR A 741 -1.50 -9.17 -19.82
CA THR A 741 -0.22 -9.52 -19.18
C THR A 741 0.98 -9.37 -20.10
N ALA A 742 0.73 -8.87 -21.31
CA ALA A 742 1.73 -8.77 -22.34
C ALA A 742 2.69 -7.60 -22.09
N ILE A 743 3.97 -7.77 -22.44
CA ILE A 743 5.00 -6.74 -22.32
C ILE A 743 5.61 -6.42 -23.69
N SER A 744 6.07 -5.19 -23.86
CA SER A 744 6.83 -4.78 -25.04
C SER A 744 8.33 -4.84 -24.79
N PHE A 745 9.11 -5.21 -25.80
CA PHE A 745 10.57 -5.20 -25.77
C PHE A 745 11.16 -4.87 -27.14
N THR A 746 12.43 -4.48 -27.16
CA THR A 746 13.13 -4.06 -28.39
C THR A 746 14.36 -4.92 -28.64
N ILE A 747 14.59 -5.28 -29.90
CA ILE A 747 15.87 -5.83 -30.36
C ILE A 747 16.52 -4.79 -31.28
N ASN A 748 17.77 -4.43 -30.98
CA ASN A 748 18.55 -3.44 -31.70
C ASN A 748 20.04 -3.81 -31.68
N ARG A 749 20.39 -4.83 -32.45
CA ARG A 749 21.75 -5.37 -32.58
C ARG A 749 22.55 -4.73 -33.70
N GLY A 750 21.94 -3.85 -34.49
CA GLY A 750 22.59 -3.16 -35.61
C GLY A 750 22.94 -4.12 -36.75
N ILE A 751 22.25 -5.27 -36.83
CA ILE A 751 22.47 -6.23 -37.92
C ILE A 751 21.63 -5.75 -39.10
N ILE A 752 22.30 -5.07 -40.03
CA ILE A 752 21.76 -4.76 -41.35
C ILE A 752 21.29 -6.08 -41.97
N ALA A 753 20.00 -6.16 -42.28
CA ALA A 753 19.43 -7.25 -43.06
C ALA A 753 20.23 -7.41 -44.37
N LEU A 754 20.98 -8.51 -44.50
CA LEU A 754 21.40 -8.96 -45.83
C LEU A 754 20.15 -9.52 -46.51
N GLN A 755 19.84 -8.92 -47.67
CA GLN A 755 18.66 -9.15 -48.51
C GLN A 755 18.38 -10.62 -48.80
#